data_AF-A0A3D2Q657-F1
#
_entry.id   AF-A0A3D2Q657-F1
#
_cell.length_a   1.000
_cell.length_b   1.000
_cell.length_c   1.000
_cell.angle_alpha   90.00
_cell.angle_beta   90.00
_cell.angle_gamma   90.00
#
_symmetry.space_group_name_H-M   'P 1'
#
loop_
_entity.id
_entity.type
_entity.pdbx_description
1 polymer ?
#
loop_
_entity_poly.entity_id
_entity_poly.type
_entity_poly.pdbx_seq_one_letter_code
_entity_poly.pdbx_strand_id
1 'polypeptide(L)'
;GRYTPTLHFSYDTQGNLTETATPGKESTKNFYTTLRKPWRIIQPDQTEVRHAYESNGNLVQTRYSDGTTVRFTYDPFQRMTSRRVFSAQEELLSSESWRYGAFQLLSHTDERGLETLYSYDGAGRKIVETSEGKTIRFFYDSLGFPERSSDGSRSHVEKHDLAGRVIEVWEEEEGGKIENRMCFFYDREGRKTRALRTTSQGEAVDLFSYDGEGRLVLHTDPNGAVTEFLYTESVNLLGQKVLQKTAIDPLGNRTVEAFDAQERLVKREKRGPSDAVLAKEELFYDRSGNRAKRVTTRCVDTKQDASHCVVWKHDPCGRITAQIEAEEKRTLFFYDCRGRLKERRLPGGVSLFYSYDGADRLLRLSSSDGRVCDDYSYGFGPDPVSICDRVHGIEILRSYDRFGNPLSETHPAGVELKWRYDNLGRLIHFTLPDQSAIAYTYSGSHLYKVERLSPSNLPLYEHLYSRFDENGHVAKEELISSLGAVETGHDLLERPFTQESRYHSLFQRYGPSGLVIEKKNSLLKEEISYAYDPLGQLIRAGDETYHFDSLGNPIEAEVNPLNQICAAAGMRLVYDGDGNPVRRSEPQGEIDYTYDPLGRLTSLTTADSRLLFAYDPLSRLFSKESYVLQNGAWRLQKKLFYLYDRNSEIGTCEENGAIYELKVLGLGVKGEIGAAVAIEAGCRLFAPLHDFNGTIISLLSESGGVAERYSIDPFGKEAQPSSINPWRFCSKRHEEGLIFFGSRFYDPSLGRWLTPDPADFADGPNLYLFVANTPLNRLDLFGLFSEPHFDQQFRIEVPIANITLPSVTGLLNCKVFIGEVKLDSILIGLQRYQLHFSPEELKAGRVNLLDHFTEIVPKEGMVISLVTAQNGIRTKIKDFSQMSRSIMKKIPETPLFIGLHNPTEGLLRDLGRVSDEQRQIETRAVATKRQFLVALSEQLGKVNPQALWLHIDHSEAGALTRRAIEGMTEDQKTTLQSHLFTLAFGPALPISNEFVLDAVNIYSKKDHITKRFAAPFITDPLYHIEIVPCVSKWSKRNLFIADHAFMGKTYQKALGKNIKDLRSIYGFFNAADR
;
A
#
# COMPACT_ATOMS: atom_id res chain seq x y z
N GLY A 1 -26.74 15.76 25.68
CA GLY A 1 -27.29 14.46 26.12
C GLY A 1 -26.33 13.36 25.72
N ARG A 2 -25.99 12.45 26.65
CA ARG A 2 -25.17 11.26 26.38
C ARG A 2 -25.91 10.36 25.39
N TYR A 3 -25.40 10.24 24.17
CA TYR A 3 -25.93 9.28 23.21
C TYR A 3 -24.77 8.43 22.70
N THR A 4 -24.64 7.24 23.26
CA THR A 4 -23.98 6.13 22.57
C THR A 4 -24.85 5.79 21.35
N PRO A 5 -24.29 5.76 20.12
CA PRO A 5 -25.03 5.29 18.97
C PRO A 5 -25.47 3.85 19.25
N THR A 6 -26.77 3.62 19.33
CA THR A 6 -27.34 2.30 19.62
C THR A 6 -27.96 1.80 18.32
N LEU A 7 -27.42 0.75 17.72
CA LEU A 7 -28.05 0.07 16.59
C LEU A 7 -29.04 -0.96 17.14
N HIS A 8 -30.25 -1.00 16.59
CA HIS A 8 -31.22 -2.05 16.88
C HIS A 8 -31.13 -3.11 15.79
N PHE A 9 -31.00 -4.36 16.22
CA PHE A 9 -30.99 -5.52 15.35
C PHE A 9 -32.20 -6.39 15.73
N SER A 10 -33.07 -6.65 14.76
CA SER A 10 -34.20 -7.58 14.92
C SER A 10 -33.84 -8.90 14.26
N TYR A 11 -34.13 -10.00 14.95
CA TYR A 11 -33.86 -11.35 14.46
C TYR A 11 -35.15 -12.17 14.37
N ASP A 12 -35.24 -13.05 13.37
CA ASP A 12 -36.29 -14.07 13.33
C ASP A 12 -36.04 -15.18 14.37
N THR A 13 -36.99 -16.13 14.48
CA THR A 13 -36.89 -17.28 15.39
C THR A 13 -35.71 -18.21 15.08
N GLN A 14 -35.10 -18.08 13.91
CA GLN A 14 -33.93 -18.85 13.48
C GLN A 14 -32.60 -18.12 13.75
N GLY A 15 -32.67 -16.85 14.20
CA GLY A 15 -31.51 -16.01 14.49
C GLY A 15 -30.97 -15.25 13.27
N ASN A 16 -31.73 -15.14 12.18
CA ASN A 16 -31.33 -14.36 11.00
C ASN A 16 -31.65 -12.88 11.20
N LEU A 17 -30.79 -11.99 10.71
CA LEU A 17 -30.91 -10.53 10.89
C LEU A 17 -32.02 -9.94 9.99
N THR A 18 -33.25 -9.93 10.47
CA THR A 18 -34.41 -9.41 9.71
C THR A 18 -34.46 -7.90 9.55
N GLU A 19 -33.87 -7.15 10.48
CA GLU A 19 -33.90 -5.69 10.44
C GLU A 19 -32.67 -5.09 11.11
N THR A 20 -32.07 -4.10 10.47
CA THR A 20 -31.06 -3.22 11.07
C THR A 20 -31.61 -1.81 11.07
N ALA A 21 -31.75 -1.22 12.26
CA ALA A 21 -32.36 0.09 12.43
C ALA A 21 -31.49 1.00 13.32
N THR A 22 -31.42 2.28 12.95
CA THR A 22 -30.96 3.33 13.86
C THR A 22 -32.20 3.97 14.52
N PRO A 23 -32.20 4.21 15.84
CA PRO A 23 -33.33 4.82 16.53
C PRO A 23 -33.78 6.13 15.85
N GLY A 24 -35.02 6.16 15.36
CA GLY A 24 -35.62 7.33 14.70
C GLY A 24 -35.30 7.49 13.21
N LYS A 25 -34.74 6.48 12.54
CA LYS A 25 -34.50 6.46 11.07
C LYS A 25 -35.10 5.22 10.41
N GLU A 26 -35.17 5.26 9.08
CA GLU A 26 -35.48 4.12 8.21
C GLU A 26 -34.46 2.98 8.37
N SER A 27 -34.88 1.76 8.09
CA SER A 27 -34.18 0.51 8.43
C SER A 27 -33.93 -0.36 7.20
N THR A 28 -32.82 -1.09 7.17
CA THR A 28 -32.66 -2.19 6.21
C THR A 28 -33.47 -3.40 6.68
N LYS A 29 -34.33 -3.96 5.81
CA LYS A 29 -35.13 -5.15 6.10
C LYS A 29 -34.71 -6.31 5.20
N ASN A 30 -34.41 -7.45 5.81
CA ASN A 30 -33.99 -8.66 5.12
C ASN A 30 -35.05 -9.75 5.29
N PHE A 31 -35.43 -10.40 4.17
CA PHE A 31 -36.30 -11.57 4.16
C PHE A 31 -35.50 -12.78 3.71
N TYR A 32 -35.59 -13.87 4.47
CA TYR A 32 -34.74 -15.05 4.29
C TYR A 32 -35.49 -16.23 3.70
N THR A 33 -34.79 -17.05 2.94
CA THR A 33 -35.24 -18.38 2.52
C THR A 33 -35.17 -19.35 3.70
N THR A 34 -35.70 -20.56 3.54
CA THR A 34 -35.53 -21.66 4.52
C THR A 34 -34.06 -22.03 4.75
N LEU A 35 -33.16 -21.72 3.81
CA LEU A 35 -31.71 -21.90 3.92
C LEU A 35 -30.99 -20.73 4.58
N ARG A 36 -31.72 -19.77 5.17
CA ARG A 36 -31.15 -18.58 5.84
C ARG A 36 -30.33 -17.68 4.90
N LYS A 37 -30.69 -17.67 3.61
CA LYS A 37 -30.13 -16.75 2.61
C LYS A 37 -31.12 -15.61 2.32
N PRO A 38 -30.70 -14.34 2.23
CA PRO A 38 -31.62 -13.23 2.00
C PRO A 38 -32.16 -13.27 0.56
N TRP A 39 -33.46 -13.50 0.35
CA TRP A 39 -34.07 -13.46 -1.00
C TRP A 39 -34.65 -12.10 -1.37
N ARG A 40 -34.87 -11.24 -0.37
CA ARG A 40 -35.37 -9.88 -0.58
C ARG A 40 -34.74 -8.96 0.45
N ILE A 41 -34.14 -7.89 -0.03
CA ILE A 41 -33.50 -6.86 0.80
C ILE A 41 -34.17 -5.55 0.44
N ILE A 42 -34.77 -4.89 1.43
CA ILE A 42 -35.33 -3.54 1.31
C ILE A 42 -34.36 -2.61 2.03
N GLN A 43 -33.77 -1.70 1.29
CA GLN A 43 -32.89 -0.67 1.84
C GLN A 43 -33.71 0.41 2.57
N PRO A 44 -33.07 1.23 3.42
CA PRO A 44 -33.74 2.33 4.11
C PRO A 44 -34.54 3.25 3.16
N ASP A 45 -33.96 3.58 2.00
CA ASP A 45 -34.58 4.39 0.94
C ASP A 45 -35.70 3.69 0.14
N GLN A 46 -36.20 2.55 0.64
CA GLN A 46 -37.23 1.69 0.05
C GLN A 46 -36.84 1.02 -1.27
N THR A 47 -35.59 1.16 -1.72
CA THR A 47 -35.09 0.41 -2.87
C THR A 47 -35.00 -1.06 -2.52
N GLU A 48 -35.28 -1.92 -3.51
CA GLU A 48 -35.37 -3.36 -3.31
C GLU A 48 -34.40 -4.13 -4.21
N VAL A 49 -33.74 -5.12 -3.62
CA VAL A 49 -32.97 -6.13 -4.32
C VAL A 49 -33.60 -7.50 -4.04
N ARG A 50 -33.86 -8.27 -5.10
CA ARG A 50 -34.37 -9.64 -5.01
C ARG A 50 -33.33 -10.64 -5.47
N HIS A 51 -33.19 -11.73 -4.73
CA HIS A 51 -32.31 -12.84 -5.04
C HIS A 51 -33.13 -14.12 -5.24
N ALA A 52 -32.79 -14.90 -6.27
CA ALA A 52 -33.31 -16.24 -6.48
C ALA A 52 -32.19 -17.26 -6.22
N TYR A 53 -32.53 -18.34 -5.51
CA TYR A 53 -31.58 -19.39 -5.13
C TYR A 53 -32.03 -20.75 -5.65
N GLU A 54 -31.07 -21.61 -5.97
CA GLU A 54 -31.30 -23.05 -6.14
C GLU A 54 -31.54 -23.74 -4.78
N SER A 55 -32.04 -24.99 -4.82
CA SER A 55 -32.28 -25.81 -3.62
C SER A 55 -31.00 -26.14 -2.83
N ASN A 56 -29.82 -26.04 -3.47
CA ASN A 56 -28.51 -26.20 -2.85
C ASN A 56 -28.01 -24.90 -2.17
N GLY A 57 -28.69 -23.76 -2.33
CA GLY A 57 -28.34 -22.47 -1.74
C GLY A 57 -27.50 -21.54 -2.64
N ASN A 58 -27.20 -21.93 -3.88
CA ASN A 58 -26.50 -21.10 -4.86
C ASN A 58 -27.38 -19.97 -5.37
N LEU A 59 -26.81 -18.76 -5.53
CA LEU A 59 -27.51 -17.56 -6.01
C LEU A 59 -27.59 -17.62 -7.54
N VAL A 60 -28.76 -17.91 -8.13
CA VAL A 60 -28.88 -18.00 -9.60
C VAL A 60 -29.26 -16.69 -10.27
N GLN A 61 -29.89 -15.77 -9.54
CA GLN A 61 -30.29 -14.49 -10.08
C GLN A 61 -30.37 -13.41 -9.02
N THR A 62 -29.90 -12.21 -9.36
CA THR A 62 -30.20 -10.96 -8.66
C THR A 62 -31.04 -10.07 -9.58
N ARG A 63 -32.11 -9.48 -9.06
CA ARG A 63 -32.95 -8.50 -9.76
C ARG A 63 -32.99 -7.20 -8.96
N TYR A 64 -32.67 -6.10 -9.61
CA TYR A 64 -32.71 -4.76 -9.05
C TYR A 64 -34.04 -4.06 -9.36
N SER A 65 -34.31 -2.96 -8.67
CA SER A 65 -35.55 -2.17 -8.80
C SER A 65 -35.70 -1.48 -10.17
N ASP A 66 -34.61 -1.25 -10.90
CA ASP A 66 -34.59 -0.71 -12.26
C ASP A 66 -34.92 -1.77 -13.33
N GLY A 67 -35.12 -3.03 -12.94
CA GLY A 67 -35.38 -4.15 -13.85
C GLY A 67 -34.14 -4.89 -14.31
N THR A 68 -32.94 -4.37 -14.06
CA THR A 68 -31.66 -5.03 -14.35
C THR A 68 -31.58 -6.38 -13.66
N THR A 69 -31.05 -7.38 -14.35
CA THR A 69 -30.81 -8.70 -13.75
C THR A 69 -29.37 -9.16 -13.92
N VAL A 70 -28.85 -9.82 -12.89
CA VAL A 70 -27.57 -10.51 -12.93
C VAL A 70 -27.85 -11.99 -12.76
N ARG A 71 -27.40 -12.82 -13.69
CA ARG A 71 -27.59 -14.28 -13.68
C ARG A 71 -26.26 -14.97 -13.42
N PHE A 72 -26.31 -16.04 -12.62
CA PHE A 72 -25.14 -16.83 -12.28
C PHE A 72 -25.37 -18.30 -12.59
N THR A 73 -24.33 -19.00 -13.03
CA THR A 73 -24.33 -20.45 -13.19
C THR A 73 -23.21 -21.06 -12.35
N TYR A 74 -23.38 -22.33 -11.96
CA TYR A 74 -22.44 -23.04 -11.11
C TYR A 74 -22.13 -24.43 -11.67
N ASP A 75 -20.98 -24.97 -11.29
CA ASP A 75 -20.66 -26.38 -11.50
C ASP A 75 -21.25 -27.27 -10.37
N PRO A 76 -21.15 -28.61 -10.48
CA PRO A 76 -21.62 -29.52 -9.44
C PRO A 76 -20.94 -29.35 -8.07
N PHE A 77 -19.77 -28.70 -8.00
CA PHE A 77 -19.07 -28.36 -6.76
C PHE A 77 -19.46 -26.98 -6.21
N GLN A 78 -20.50 -26.33 -6.76
CA GLN A 78 -21.01 -25.02 -6.36
C GLN A 78 -20.03 -23.86 -6.59
N ARG A 79 -19.13 -24.00 -7.57
CA ARG A 79 -18.24 -22.91 -8.00
C ARG A 79 -18.86 -22.17 -9.17
N MET A 80 -18.77 -20.83 -9.17
CA MET A 80 -19.42 -19.98 -10.18
C MET A 80 -18.76 -20.14 -11.54
N THR A 81 -19.49 -20.56 -12.57
CA THR A 81 -18.99 -20.77 -13.94
C THR A 81 -19.33 -19.65 -14.90
N SER A 82 -20.35 -18.83 -14.60
CA SER A 82 -20.66 -17.63 -15.39
C SER A 82 -21.39 -16.60 -14.54
N ARG A 83 -21.16 -15.33 -14.88
CA ARG A 83 -21.87 -14.16 -14.39
C ARG A 83 -22.26 -13.33 -15.60
N ARG A 84 -23.55 -13.04 -15.75
CA ARG A 84 -24.09 -12.29 -16.90
C ARG A 84 -25.01 -11.19 -16.44
N VAL A 85 -24.79 -9.98 -16.95
CA VAL A 85 -25.60 -8.79 -16.63
C VAL A 85 -26.51 -8.50 -17.81
N PHE A 86 -27.81 -8.37 -17.54
CA PHE A 86 -28.84 -8.08 -18.53
C PHE A 86 -29.55 -6.77 -18.21
N SER A 87 -29.87 -6.01 -19.25
CA SER A 87 -30.74 -4.84 -19.16
C SER A 87 -32.17 -5.23 -18.75
N ALA A 88 -33.00 -4.23 -18.43
CA ALA A 88 -34.42 -4.45 -18.19
C ALA A 88 -35.16 -5.04 -19.41
N GLN A 89 -34.62 -4.84 -20.61
CA GLN A 89 -35.12 -5.36 -21.89
C GLN A 89 -34.51 -6.73 -22.25
N GLU A 90 -33.80 -7.39 -21.32
CA GLU A 90 -33.16 -8.72 -21.51
C GLU A 90 -32.02 -8.74 -22.53
N GLU A 91 -31.40 -7.59 -22.82
CA GLU A 91 -30.18 -7.50 -23.62
C GLU A 91 -28.96 -7.80 -22.76
N LEU A 92 -28.02 -8.61 -23.27
CA LEU A 92 -26.78 -8.93 -22.57
C LEU A 92 -25.80 -7.74 -22.63
N LEU A 93 -25.43 -7.20 -21.47
CA LEU A 93 -24.57 -6.01 -21.35
C LEU A 93 -23.11 -6.36 -21.03
N SER A 94 -22.89 -7.37 -20.19
CA SER A 94 -21.55 -7.85 -19.77
C SER A 94 -21.64 -9.32 -19.39
N SER A 95 -20.55 -10.07 -19.60
CA SER A 95 -20.46 -11.50 -19.30
C SER A 95 -19.05 -11.87 -18.88
N GLU A 96 -18.94 -12.65 -17.81
CA GLU A 96 -17.71 -13.29 -17.35
C GLU A 96 -17.93 -14.80 -17.26
N SER A 97 -16.86 -15.58 -17.39
CA SER A 97 -16.92 -17.04 -17.23
C SER A 97 -15.67 -17.63 -16.60
N TRP A 98 -15.87 -18.73 -15.87
CA TRP A 98 -14.80 -19.49 -15.20
C TRP A 98 -14.91 -20.95 -15.56
N ARG A 99 -13.77 -21.58 -15.86
CA ARG A 99 -13.66 -23.01 -16.10
C ARG A 99 -12.81 -23.62 -15.01
N TYR A 100 -13.30 -24.67 -14.39
CA TYR A 100 -12.59 -25.38 -13.32
C TYR A 100 -12.28 -26.81 -13.72
N GLY A 101 -11.16 -27.33 -13.19
CA GLY A 101 -10.87 -28.75 -13.12
C GLY A 101 -11.51 -29.36 -11.88
N ALA A 102 -10.95 -30.47 -11.39
CA ALA A 102 -11.42 -31.08 -10.15
C ALA A 102 -11.33 -30.10 -8.96
N PHE A 103 -10.18 -29.43 -8.78
CA PHE A 103 -9.94 -28.61 -7.58
C PHE A 103 -9.50 -27.16 -7.86
N GLN A 104 -9.19 -26.83 -9.12
CA GLN A 104 -8.52 -25.57 -9.48
C GLN A 104 -9.24 -24.83 -10.61
N LEU A 105 -9.04 -23.53 -10.70
CA LEU A 105 -9.50 -22.68 -11.79
C LEU A 105 -8.58 -22.86 -13.00
N LEU A 106 -9.07 -23.39 -14.11
CA LEU A 106 -8.27 -23.62 -15.32
C LEU A 106 -8.26 -22.41 -16.25
N SER A 107 -9.37 -21.69 -16.34
CA SER A 107 -9.41 -20.41 -17.05
C SER A 107 -10.47 -19.46 -16.53
N HIS A 108 -10.23 -18.17 -16.75
CA HIS A 108 -11.15 -17.08 -16.49
C HIS A 108 -11.23 -16.22 -17.75
N THR A 109 -12.45 -15.96 -18.23
CA THR A 109 -12.70 -15.00 -19.31
C THR A 109 -13.42 -13.79 -18.71
N ASP A 110 -12.76 -12.64 -18.77
CA ASP A 110 -13.31 -11.38 -18.26
C ASP A 110 -14.38 -10.79 -19.20
N GLU A 111 -14.92 -9.63 -18.82
CA GLU A 111 -15.93 -8.91 -19.60
C GLU A 111 -15.44 -8.34 -20.94
N ARG A 112 -14.13 -8.20 -21.14
CA ARG A 112 -13.51 -7.85 -22.43
C ARG A 112 -13.33 -9.07 -23.33
N GLY A 113 -13.65 -10.27 -22.83
CA GLY A 113 -13.41 -11.53 -23.52
C GLY A 113 -11.93 -11.96 -23.47
N LEU A 114 -11.12 -11.40 -22.57
CA LEU A 114 -9.74 -11.82 -22.34
C LEU A 114 -9.77 -13.14 -21.58
N GLU A 115 -9.36 -14.24 -22.22
CA GLU A 115 -9.20 -15.52 -21.53
C GLU A 115 -7.80 -15.60 -20.91
N THR A 116 -7.76 -15.70 -19.58
CA THR A 116 -6.60 -16.04 -18.79
C THR A 116 -6.63 -17.53 -18.46
N LEU A 117 -5.61 -18.26 -18.88
CA LEU A 117 -5.39 -19.67 -18.58
C LEU A 117 -4.46 -19.82 -17.37
N TYR A 118 -4.75 -20.77 -16.49
CA TYR A 118 -3.95 -21.06 -15.31
C TYR A 118 -3.45 -22.51 -15.34
N SER A 119 -2.20 -22.72 -14.97
CA SER A 119 -1.64 -24.05 -14.71
C SER A 119 -1.07 -24.14 -13.30
N TYR A 120 -1.10 -25.34 -12.75
CA TYR A 120 -0.71 -25.60 -11.36
C TYR A 120 0.29 -26.75 -11.28
N ASP A 121 1.12 -26.73 -10.25
CA ASP A 121 1.96 -27.88 -9.90
C ASP A 121 1.17 -28.98 -9.17
N GLY A 122 1.84 -30.09 -8.86
CA GLY A 122 1.23 -31.22 -8.13
C GLY A 122 0.79 -30.90 -6.70
N ALA A 123 1.25 -29.79 -6.11
CA ALA A 123 0.81 -29.28 -4.81
C ALA A 123 -0.38 -28.31 -4.93
N GLY A 124 -0.76 -27.95 -6.16
CA GLY A 124 -1.86 -27.07 -6.50
C GLY A 124 -1.56 -25.58 -6.42
N ARG A 125 -0.28 -25.20 -6.47
CA ARG A 125 0.17 -23.81 -6.55
C ARG A 125 0.22 -23.37 -8.00
N LYS A 126 -0.16 -22.12 -8.30
CA LYS A 126 -0.23 -21.58 -9.66
C LYS A 126 1.18 -21.38 -10.21
N ILE A 127 1.57 -22.09 -11.26
CA ILE A 127 2.92 -22.02 -11.87
C ILE A 127 2.94 -21.28 -13.21
N VAL A 128 1.79 -21.16 -13.88
CA VAL A 128 1.67 -20.41 -15.13
C VAL A 128 0.35 -19.66 -15.17
N GLU A 129 0.41 -18.44 -15.66
CA GLU A 129 -0.74 -17.63 -16.04
C GLU A 129 -0.51 -17.12 -17.47
N THR A 130 -1.44 -17.40 -18.39
CA THR A 130 -1.32 -16.98 -19.79
C THR A 130 -2.57 -16.22 -20.23
N SER A 131 -2.41 -15.00 -20.72
CA SER A 131 -3.49 -14.15 -21.25
C SER A 131 -3.05 -13.58 -22.59
N GLU A 132 -3.78 -13.82 -23.69
CA GLU A 132 -3.47 -13.30 -25.05
C GLU A 132 -1.97 -13.45 -25.45
N GLY A 133 -1.38 -14.60 -25.16
CA GLY A 133 0.03 -14.89 -25.46
C GLY A 133 1.04 -14.34 -24.44
N LYS A 134 0.66 -13.40 -23.57
CA LYS A 134 1.48 -12.99 -22.41
C LYS A 134 1.48 -14.11 -21.39
N THR A 135 2.66 -14.60 -21.02
CA THR A 135 2.80 -15.72 -20.07
C THR A 135 3.64 -15.30 -18.88
N ILE A 136 3.07 -15.36 -17.70
CA ILE A 136 3.76 -15.18 -16.43
C ILE A 136 3.99 -16.56 -15.80
N ARG A 137 5.24 -16.85 -15.48
CA ARG A 137 5.64 -18.09 -14.79
C ARG A 137 5.93 -17.78 -13.34
N PHE A 138 5.45 -18.64 -12.45
CA PHE A 138 5.67 -18.54 -11.01
C PHE A 138 6.47 -19.76 -10.53
N PHE A 139 7.44 -19.47 -9.68
CA PHE A 139 8.29 -20.46 -9.04
C PHE A 139 8.18 -20.28 -7.54
N TYR A 140 8.20 -21.40 -6.83
CA TYR A 140 8.04 -21.44 -5.39
C TYR A 140 9.24 -22.14 -4.79
N ASP A 141 9.67 -21.65 -3.63
CA ASP A 141 10.73 -22.29 -2.89
C ASP A 141 10.28 -23.66 -2.32
N SER A 142 11.22 -24.35 -1.67
CA SER A 142 10.96 -25.65 -1.03
C SER A 142 9.92 -25.61 0.09
N LEU A 143 9.63 -24.44 0.66
CA LEU A 143 8.60 -24.23 1.70
C LEU A 143 7.24 -23.84 1.10
N GLY A 144 7.23 -23.48 -0.18
CA GLY A 144 6.07 -23.07 -0.95
C GLY A 144 5.77 -21.58 -0.93
N PHE A 145 6.71 -20.75 -0.49
CA PHE A 145 6.62 -19.31 -0.67
C PHE A 145 6.96 -18.93 -2.12
N PRO A 146 6.37 -17.85 -2.66
CA PRO A 146 6.78 -17.31 -3.95
C PRO A 146 8.28 -17.01 -3.93
N GLU A 147 9.02 -17.53 -4.89
CA GLU A 147 10.45 -17.22 -5.03
C GLU A 147 10.69 -16.34 -6.25
N ARG A 148 10.00 -16.62 -7.35
CA ARG A 148 10.20 -15.89 -8.60
C ARG A 148 8.91 -15.81 -9.39
N SER A 149 8.64 -14.65 -9.98
CA SER A 149 7.66 -14.51 -11.05
C SER A 149 8.30 -13.83 -12.26
N SER A 150 8.09 -14.36 -13.46
CA SER A 150 8.72 -13.85 -14.68
C SER A 150 7.74 -13.78 -15.85
N ASP A 151 7.77 -12.66 -16.57
CA ASP A 151 7.03 -12.45 -17.82
C ASP A 151 7.87 -12.75 -19.09
N GLY A 152 9.08 -13.27 -18.90
CA GLY A 152 10.07 -13.53 -19.96
C GLY A 152 11.08 -12.40 -20.18
N SER A 153 10.73 -11.15 -19.87
CA SER A 153 11.62 -9.99 -20.00
C SER A 153 12.24 -9.54 -18.69
N ARG A 154 11.45 -9.63 -17.62
CA ARG A 154 11.82 -9.28 -16.25
C ARG A 154 11.38 -10.40 -15.32
N SER A 155 12.15 -10.61 -14.26
CA SER A 155 11.82 -11.52 -13.18
C SER A 155 11.83 -10.76 -11.87
N HIS A 156 10.69 -10.75 -11.19
CA HIS A 156 10.61 -10.36 -9.80
C HIS A 156 11.04 -11.54 -8.95
N VAL A 157 11.99 -11.35 -8.04
CA VAL A 157 12.52 -12.42 -7.20
C VAL A 157 12.43 -12.02 -5.73
N GLU A 158 11.91 -12.92 -4.92
CA GLU A 158 11.78 -12.76 -3.46
C GLU A 158 12.44 -13.95 -2.76
N LYS A 159 13.15 -13.67 -1.67
CA LYS A 159 13.56 -14.71 -0.72
C LYS A 159 12.85 -14.53 0.59
N HIS A 160 12.44 -15.66 1.14
CA HIS A 160 11.72 -15.73 2.39
C HIS A 160 12.58 -16.38 3.47
N ASP A 161 12.36 -15.98 4.72
CA ASP A 161 12.81 -16.76 5.86
C ASP A 161 11.85 -17.92 6.17
N LEU A 162 12.19 -18.73 7.17
CA LEU A 162 11.37 -19.87 7.60
C LEU A 162 9.97 -19.48 8.10
N ALA A 163 9.74 -18.21 8.45
CA ALA A 163 8.45 -17.69 8.87
C ALA A 163 7.63 -17.13 7.69
N GLY A 164 8.14 -17.19 6.46
CA GLY A 164 7.49 -16.65 5.27
C GLY A 164 7.57 -15.14 5.14
N ARG A 165 8.56 -14.49 5.78
CA ARG A 165 8.79 -13.05 5.64
C ARG A 165 9.83 -12.79 4.56
N VAL A 166 9.60 -11.80 3.68
CA VAL A 166 10.55 -11.41 2.62
C VAL A 166 11.81 -10.81 3.25
N ILE A 167 12.97 -11.44 3.09
CA ILE A 167 14.27 -10.97 3.58
C ILE A 167 15.12 -10.34 2.47
N GLU A 168 14.80 -10.61 1.22
CA GLU A 168 15.49 -10.07 0.06
C GLU A 168 14.50 -10.01 -1.12
N VAL A 169 14.53 -8.92 -1.88
CA VAL A 169 13.73 -8.75 -3.10
C VAL A 169 14.55 -8.00 -4.14
N TRP A 170 14.42 -8.35 -5.41
CA TRP A 170 15.04 -7.63 -6.52
C TRP A 170 14.32 -7.91 -7.84
N GLU A 171 14.65 -7.11 -8.85
CA GLU A 171 14.28 -7.33 -10.24
C GLU A 171 15.48 -7.86 -11.01
N GLU A 172 15.27 -8.87 -11.85
CA GLU A 172 16.29 -9.44 -12.72
C GLU A 172 15.85 -9.37 -14.19
N GLU A 173 16.65 -8.73 -15.03
CA GLU A 173 16.40 -8.67 -16.47
C GLU A 173 16.92 -9.89 -17.22
N GLU A 174 16.46 -10.06 -18.45
CA GLU A 174 17.02 -11.00 -19.41
C GLU A 174 18.54 -10.75 -19.59
N GLY A 175 19.36 -11.76 -19.25
CA GLY A 175 20.83 -11.65 -19.21
C GLY A 175 21.45 -11.59 -17.80
N GLY A 176 20.63 -11.58 -16.74
CA GLY A 176 21.09 -11.74 -15.35
C GLY A 176 21.48 -10.42 -14.65
N LYS A 177 21.14 -9.27 -15.24
CA LYS A 177 21.34 -7.96 -14.60
C LYS A 177 20.34 -7.81 -13.45
N ILE A 178 20.83 -7.49 -12.25
CA ILE A 178 20.03 -7.29 -11.05
C ILE A 178 19.84 -5.80 -10.82
N GLU A 179 18.61 -5.41 -10.48
CA GLU A 179 18.23 -4.05 -10.14
C GLU A 179 17.28 -4.01 -8.95
N ASN A 180 17.13 -2.83 -8.33
CA ASN A 180 16.16 -2.59 -7.25
C ASN A 180 16.29 -3.60 -6.09
N ARG A 181 17.53 -4.02 -5.80
CA ARG A 181 17.78 -5.03 -4.78
C ARG A 181 17.64 -4.44 -3.39
N MET A 182 16.71 -4.99 -2.63
CA MET A 182 16.44 -4.62 -1.24
C MET A 182 16.61 -5.81 -0.31
N CYS A 183 17.22 -5.58 0.85
CA CYS A 183 17.32 -6.54 1.94
C CYS A 183 16.51 -6.06 3.15
N PHE A 184 15.75 -6.95 3.78
CA PHE A 184 14.95 -6.64 4.97
C PHE A 184 15.39 -7.47 6.16
N PHE A 185 15.37 -6.84 7.33
CA PHE A 185 15.70 -7.47 8.60
C PHE A 185 14.54 -7.30 9.56
N TYR A 186 14.28 -8.34 10.34
CA TYR A 186 13.15 -8.39 11.26
C TYR A 186 13.62 -8.72 12.67
N ASP A 187 12.88 -8.23 13.65
CA ASP A 187 13.00 -8.72 15.01
C ASP A 187 12.29 -10.07 15.20
N ARG A 188 12.29 -10.55 16.45
CA ARG A 188 11.64 -11.82 16.83
C ARG A 188 10.13 -11.79 16.72
N GLU A 189 9.51 -10.61 16.75
CA GLU A 189 8.06 -10.42 16.69
C GLU A 189 7.54 -10.26 15.25
N GLY A 190 8.39 -10.40 14.24
CA GLY A 190 7.95 -10.22 12.85
C GLY A 190 8.12 -8.80 12.31
N ARG A 191 8.61 -7.85 13.10
CA ARG A 191 8.58 -6.43 12.74
C ARG A 191 9.87 -6.02 12.03
N LYS A 192 9.76 -5.26 10.93
CA LYS A 192 10.90 -4.83 10.10
C LYS A 192 11.76 -3.82 10.86
N THR A 193 13.00 -4.15 11.21
CA THR A 193 13.92 -3.28 11.97
C THR A 193 14.92 -2.54 11.09
N ARG A 194 15.23 -3.09 9.91
CA ARG A 194 16.14 -2.46 8.95
C ARG A 194 15.73 -2.80 7.52
N ALA A 195 15.87 -1.86 6.61
CA ALA A 195 15.85 -2.08 5.17
C ALA A 195 17.16 -1.54 4.57
N LEU A 196 17.76 -2.25 3.63
CA LEU A 196 19.03 -1.90 3.01
C LEU A 196 18.92 -2.03 1.49
N ARG A 197 19.48 -1.07 0.76
CA ARG A 197 19.66 -1.12 -0.70
C ARG A 197 20.99 -0.51 -1.09
N THR A 198 21.51 -0.90 -2.24
CA THR A 198 22.70 -0.27 -2.84
C THR A 198 22.27 0.81 -3.81
N THR A 199 22.93 1.96 -3.76
CA THR A 199 22.71 3.08 -4.66
C THR A 199 24.04 3.49 -5.29
N SER A 200 24.00 4.36 -6.29
CA SER A 200 25.20 4.97 -6.87
C SER A 200 26.05 5.76 -5.86
N GLN A 201 25.48 6.15 -4.71
CA GLN A 201 26.17 6.85 -3.63
C GLN A 201 26.63 5.93 -2.48
N GLY A 202 26.33 4.63 -2.55
CA GLY A 202 26.65 3.65 -1.53
C GLY A 202 25.41 2.99 -0.91
N GLU A 203 25.58 2.38 0.26
CA GLU A 203 24.50 1.68 0.97
C GLU A 203 23.52 2.68 1.59
N ALA A 204 22.27 2.62 1.18
CA ALA A 204 21.16 3.35 1.79
C ALA A 204 20.46 2.44 2.81
N VAL A 205 20.37 2.91 4.06
CA VAL A 205 19.88 2.10 5.19
C VAL A 205 18.78 2.83 5.95
N ASP A 206 17.61 2.21 6.01
CA ASP A 206 16.51 2.62 6.87
C ASP A 206 16.52 1.83 8.18
N LEU A 207 16.28 2.52 9.29
CA LEU A 207 16.19 1.92 10.62
C LEU A 207 14.83 2.19 11.25
N PHE A 208 14.24 1.16 11.85
CA PHE A 208 12.92 1.21 12.48
C PHE A 208 13.00 0.67 13.91
N SER A 209 12.40 1.39 14.86
CA SER A 209 12.24 0.93 16.24
C SER A 209 10.78 0.92 16.65
N TYR A 210 10.41 -0.05 17.49
CA TYR A 210 9.03 -0.27 17.93
C TYR A 210 8.93 -0.29 19.46
N ASP A 211 7.76 0.07 19.98
CA ASP A 211 7.44 -0.12 21.40
C ASP A 211 7.02 -1.58 21.72
N GLY A 212 6.66 -1.83 22.97
CA GLY A 212 6.20 -3.14 23.44
C GLY A 212 4.87 -3.61 22.84
N GLU A 213 4.07 -2.71 22.26
CA GLU A 213 2.80 -3.01 21.60
C GLU A 213 2.96 -3.18 20.07
N GLY A 214 4.19 -3.09 19.54
CA GLY A 214 4.45 -3.24 18.11
C GLY A 214 4.24 -1.98 17.28
N ARG A 215 4.10 -0.82 17.92
CA ARG A 215 3.91 0.45 17.20
C ARG A 215 5.26 1.09 16.91
N LEU A 216 5.43 1.64 15.71
CA LEU A 216 6.66 2.34 15.29
C LEU A 216 6.87 3.57 16.17
N VAL A 217 8.03 3.70 16.81
CA VAL A 217 8.41 4.84 17.68
C VAL A 217 9.57 5.66 17.14
N LEU A 218 10.36 5.10 16.23
CA LEU A 218 11.51 5.79 15.63
C LEU A 218 11.72 5.28 14.20
N HIS A 219 11.91 6.20 13.26
CA HIS A 219 12.39 5.92 11.92
C HIS A 219 13.60 6.82 11.63
N THR A 220 14.69 6.23 11.14
CA THR A 220 15.85 6.97 10.63
C THR A 220 16.01 6.63 9.16
N ASP A 221 16.01 7.67 8.32
CA ASP A 221 16.19 7.52 6.88
C ASP A 221 17.67 7.30 6.50
N PRO A 222 17.98 6.94 5.25
CA PRO A 222 19.35 6.76 4.77
C PRO A 222 20.26 7.98 4.89
N ASN A 223 19.71 9.21 4.96
CA ASN A 223 20.47 10.44 5.17
C ASN A 223 20.67 10.78 6.65
N GLY A 224 20.17 9.94 7.56
CA GLY A 224 20.25 10.11 9.01
C GLY A 224 19.18 11.03 9.60
N ALA A 225 18.17 11.44 8.82
CA ALA A 225 17.07 12.23 9.34
C ALA A 225 16.14 11.35 10.19
N VAL A 226 15.73 11.85 11.35
CA VAL A 226 15.01 11.07 12.36
C VAL A 226 13.57 11.57 12.52
N THR A 227 12.62 10.65 12.42
CA THR A 227 11.21 10.88 12.77
C THR A 227 10.84 10.06 14.00
N GLU A 228 10.31 10.71 15.03
CA GLU A 228 9.87 10.07 16.27
C GLU A 228 8.35 9.96 16.32
N PHE A 229 7.83 8.89 16.94
CA PHE A 229 6.40 8.70 17.15
C PHE A 229 6.10 8.40 18.61
N LEU A 230 5.16 9.16 19.19
CA LEU A 230 4.70 9.01 20.56
C LEU A 230 3.23 8.60 20.56
N TYR A 231 2.88 7.64 21.41
CA TYR A 231 1.50 7.18 21.60
C TYR A 231 1.10 7.40 23.06
N THR A 232 0.04 8.17 23.27
CA THR A 232 -0.47 8.52 24.59
C THR A 232 -1.94 8.16 24.71
N GLU A 233 -2.35 7.58 25.84
CA GLU A 233 -3.76 7.47 26.19
C GLU A 233 -4.21 8.79 26.81
N SER A 234 -5.21 9.42 26.24
CA SER A 234 -5.87 10.60 26.80
C SER A 234 -7.31 10.29 27.17
N VAL A 235 -7.95 11.15 27.97
CA VAL A 235 -9.37 11.02 28.31
C VAL A 235 -10.12 12.10 27.55
N ASN A 236 -11.06 11.70 26.70
CA ASN A 236 -11.87 12.67 25.94
C ASN A 236 -12.90 13.37 26.85
N LEU A 237 -13.61 14.36 26.31
CA LEU A 237 -14.65 15.11 27.05
C LEU A 237 -15.80 14.24 27.59
N LEU A 238 -15.92 12.99 27.12
CA LEU A 238 -16.92 12.02 27.56
C LEU A 238 -16.38 11.07 28.66
N GLY A 239 -15.14 11.23 29.11
CA GLY A 239 -14.51 10.37 30.10
C GLY A 239 -13.98 9.05 29.55
N GLN A 240 -13.92 8.89 28.22
CA GLN A 240 -13.44 7.67 27.57
C GLN A 240 -11.94 7.76 27.34
N LYS A 241 -11.24 6.64 27.53
CA LYS A 241 -9.84 6.50 27.11
C LYS A 241 -9.76 6.47 25.59
N VAL A 242 -8.94 7.33 25.01
CA VAL A 242 -8.73 7.44 23.57
C VAL A 242 -7.25 7.58 23.24
N LEU A 243 -6.87 7.13 22.04
CA LEU A 243 -5.50 7.22 21.56
C LEU A 243 -5.21 8.66 21.09
N GLN A 244 -3.99 9.12 21.37
CA GLN A 244 -3.37 10.25 20.72
C GLN A 244 -1.99 9.82 20.20
N LYS A 245 -1.74 10.07 18.91
CA LYS A 245 -0.47 9.81 18.22
C LYS A 245 0.20 11.16 17.93
N THR A 246 1.48 11.28 18.24
CA THR A 246 2.29 12.47 17.89
C THR A 246 3.47 12.02 17.05
N ALA A 247 3.58 12.49 15.81
CA ALA A 247 4.78 12.35 14.99
C ALA A 247 5.64 13.62 15.12
N ILE A 248 6.95 13.48 15.29
CA ILE A 248 7.91 14.57 15.40
C ILE A 248 8.89 14.45 14.24
N ASP A 249 8.92 15.45 13.37
CA ASP A 249 9.81 15.46 12.19
C ASP A 249 11.26 15.85 12.57
N PRO A 250 12.24 15.72 11.64
CA PRO A 250 13.63 16.05 11.90
C PRO A 250 13.90 17.52 12.28
N LEU A 251 12.94 18.42 12.03
CA LEU A 251 13.02 19.84 12.40
C LEU A 251 12.35 20.13 13.76
N GLY A 252 11.77 19.11 14.41
CA GLY A 252 11.09 19.20 15.68
C GLY A 252 9.62 19.61 15.58
N ASN A 253 9.05 19.71 14.37
CA ASN A 253 7.62 19.99 14.21
C ASN A 253 6.82 18.74 14.57
N ARG A 254 5.65 18.96 15.18
CA ARG A 254 4.81 17.89 15.70
C ARG A 254 3.49 17.82 14.95
N THR A 255 3.12 16.63 14.49
CA THR A 255 1.78 16.34 14.01
C THR A 255 1.07 15.50 15.06
N VAL A 256 0.06 16.08 15.70
CA VAL A 256 -0.73 15.47 16.77
C VAL A 256 -2.07 15.04 16.21
N GLU A 257 -2.34 13.74 16.26
CA GLU A 257 -3.59 13.11 15.84
C GLU A 257 -4.30 12.53 17.07
N ALA A 258 -5.54 12.94 17.31
CA ALA A 258 -6.38 12.40 18.38
C ALA A 258 -7.57 11.65 17.80
N PHE A 259 -7.90 10.52 18.42
CA PHE A 259 -8.93 9.60 17.97
C PHE A 259 -10.11 9.58 18.95
N ASP A 260 -11.27 9.10 18.50
CA ASP A 260 -12.37 8.76 19.39
C ASP A 260 -12.26 7.32 19.91
N ALA A 261 -13.23 6.89 20.71
CA ALA A 261 -13.27 5.54 21.29
C ALA A 261 -13.58 4.42 20.25
N GLN A 262 -13.81 4.78 18.98
CA GLN A 262 -13.92 3.86 17.85
C GLN A 262 -12.67 3.93 16.95
N GLU A 263 -11.59 4.55 17.43
CA GLU A 263 -10.32 4.74 16.72
C GLU A 263 -10.45 5.56 15.42
N ARG A 264 -11.45 6.44 15.34
CA ARG A 264 -11.61 7.37 14.21
C ARG A 264 -10.92 8.70 14.53
N LEU A 265 -10.23 9.28 13.56
CA LEU A 265 -9.56 10.58 13.70
C LEU A 265 -10.58 11.69 13.96
N VAL A 266 -10.49 12.38 15.10
CA VAL A 266 -11.38 13.52 15.43
C VAL A 266 -10.67 14.85 15.42
N LYS A 267 -9.34 14.83 15.50
CA LYS A 267 -8.54 16.05 15.49
C LYS A 267 -7.15 15.76 14.93
N ARG A 268 -6.67 16.64 14.05
CA ARG A 268 -5.29 16.69 13.58
C ARG A 268 -4.74 18.10 13.80
N GLU A 269 -3.56 18.21 14.38
CA GLU A 269 -2.97 19.49 14.71
C GLU A 269 -1.47 19.48 14.42
N LYS A 270 -0.99 20.46 13.64
CA LYS A 270 0.43 20.64 13.37
C LYS A 270 0.97 21.76 14.25
N ARG A 271 2.08 21.50 14.94
CA ARG A 271 2.70 22.40 15.91
C ARG A 271 4.17 22.60 15.58
N GLY A 272 4.67 23.81 15.80
CA GLY A 272 6.09 24.11 15.66
C GLY A 272 6.91 23.59 16.85
N PRO A 273 8.24 23.72 16.82
CA PRO A 273 9.13 23.28 17.90
C PRO A 273 8.89 24.05 19.21
N SER A 274 8.35 25.28 19.12
CA SER A 274 7.91 26.11 20.25
C SER A 274 6.54 25.72 20.82
N ASP A 275 5.94 24.62 20.33
CA ASP A 275 4.59 24.14 20.66
C ASP A 275 3.45 25.07 20.20
N ALA A 276 3.76 26.09 19.40
CA ALA A 276 2.76 26.96 18.78
C ALA A 276 1.93 26.19 17.74
N VAL A 277 0.61 26.41 17.73
CA VAL A 277 -0.32 25.77 16.77
C VAL A 277 -0.17 26.43 15.40
N LEU A 278 0.22 25.63 14.41
CA LEU A 278 0.46 26.08 13.03
C LEU A 278 -0.72 25.76 12.12
N ALA A 279 -1.37 24.61 12.32
CA ALA A 279 -2.60 24.24 11.62
C ALA A 279 -3.44 23.32 12.50
N LYS A 280 -4.77 23.42 12.40
CA LYS A 280 -5.69 22.59 13.18
C LYS A 280 -6.89 22.18 12.34
N GLU A 281 -7.22 20.90 12.38
CA GLU A 281 -8.39 20.30 11.76
C GLU A 281 -9.17 19.49 12.81
N GLU A 282 -10.49 19.64 12.81
CA GLU A 282 -11.42 18.89 13.65
C GLU A 282 -12.48 18.20 12.79
N LEU A 283 -12.68 16.91 13.05
CA LEU A 283 -13.59 16.03 12.33
C LEU A 283 -14.71 15.57 13.27
N PHE A 284 -15.95 15.68 12.79
CA PHE A 284 -17.13 15.30 13.54
C PHE A 284 -17.92 14.25 12.76
N TYR A 285 -18.38 13.24 13.48
CA TYR A 285 -19.13 12.12 12.93
C TYR A 285 -20.58 12.15 13.43
N ASP A 286 -21.51 11.76 12.57
CA ASP A 286 -22.90 11.55 12.97
C ASP A 286 -23.06 10.26 13.81
N ARG A 287 -24.29 9.99 14.25
CA ARG A 287 -24.62 8.78 15.02
C ARG A 287 -24.47 7.48 14.22
N SER A 288 -24.50 7.55 12.91
CA SER A 288 -24.29 6.40 12.02
C SER A 288 -22.79 6.17 11.75
N GLY A 289 -21.95 7.11 12.17
CA GLY A 289 -20.50 7.09 12.02
C GLY A 289 -19.98 7.69 10.73
N ASN A 290 -20.85 8.34 9.95
CA ASN A 290 -20.45 9.07 8.74
C ASN A 290 -19.84 10.43 9.13
N ARG A 291 -18.85 10.91 8.37
CA ARG A 291 -18.21 12.22 8.62
C ARG A 291 -19.19 13.35 8.31
N ALA A 292 -19.76 13.96 9.35
CA ALA A 292 -20.81 14.97 9.22
C ALA A 292 -20.27 16.40 9.07
N LYS A 293 -19.10 16.69 9.64
CA LYS A 293 -18.52 18.03 9.60
C LYS A 293 -17.00 17.97 9.69
N ARG A 294 -16.33 18.86 8.98
CA ARG A 294 -14.91 19.18 9.11
C ARG A 294 -14.75 20.67 9.36
N VAL A 295 -13.92 21.04 10.32
CA VAL A 295 -13.55 22.42 10.61
C VAL A 295 -12.03 22.52 10.53
N THR A 296 -11.53 23.33 9.62
CA THR A 296 -10.11 23.66 9.52
C THR A 296 -9.89 25.08 9.99
N THR A 297 -9.11 25.26 11.05
CA THR A 297 -8.78 26.57 11.59
C THR A 297 -7.68 27.21 10.76
N ARG A 298 -7.90 28.46 10.34
CA ARG A 298 -6.91 29.30 9.67
C ARG A 298 -6.02 29.95 10.72
N CYS A 299 -4.72 29.71 10.61
CA CYS A 299 -3.69 30.33 11.43
C CYS A 299 -2.83 31.28 10.59
N VAL A 300 -2.54 32.48 11.12
CA VAL A 300 -1.60 33.46 10.56
C VAL A 300 -0.63 33.82 11.67
N ASP A 301 0.68 33.65 11.45
CA ASP A 301 1.72 33.88 12.48
C ASP A 301 1.37 33.28 13.84
N THR A 302 0.90 32.02 13.85
CA THR A 302 0.45 31.26 15.04
C THR A 302 -0.85 31.74 15.70
N LYS A 303 -1.46 32.83 15.21
CA LYS A 303 -2.77 33.31 15.68
C LYS A 303 -3.89 32.64 14.90
N GLN A 304 -4.87 32.10 15.62
CA GLN A 304 -6.09 31.55 15.01
C GLN A 304 -7.04 32.70 14.70
N ASP A 305 -7.33 32.91 13.41
CA ASP A 305 -8.05 34.10 12.94
C ASP A 305 -9.45 33.74 12.40
N ALA A 306 -9.56 32.63 11.67
CA ALA A 306 -10.82 32.18 11.07
C ALA A 306 -10.90 30.65 10.98
N SER A 307 -11.96 30.13 10.39
CA SER A 307 -12.08 28.70 10.08
C SER A 307 -12.82 28.45 8.78
N HIS A 308 -12.33 27.51 7.98
CA HIS A 308 -13.07 26.95 6.85
C HIS A 308 -13.85 25.71 7.31
N CYS A 309 -15.15 25.66 7.03
CA CYS A 309 -16.04 24.63 7.52
C CYS A 309 -16.75 23.92 6.37
N VAL A 310 -16.74 22.59 6.39
CA VAL A 310 -17.49 21.76 5.44
C VAL A 310 -18.44 20.85 6.20
N VAL A 311 -19.72 20.84 5.80
CA VAL A 311 -20.76 20.01 6.41
C VAL A 311 -21.32 19.05 5.38
N TRP A 312 -21.36 17.77 5.71
CA TRP A 312 -22.00 16.74 4.90
C TRP A 312 -23.27 16.22 5.58
N LYS A 313 -24.35 16.19 4.81
CA LYS A 313 -25.58 15.50 5.19
C LYS A 313 -25.62 14.16 4.50
N HIS A 314 -26.07 13.12 5.20
CA HIS A 314 -26.19 11.78 4.66
C HIS A 314 -27.64 11.32 4.68
N ASP A 315 -28.01 10.53 3.68
CA ASP A 315 -29.24 9.75 3.74
C ASP A 315 -29.10 8.57 4.74
N PRO A 316 -30.18 7.82 5.00
CA PRO A 316 -30.11 6.65 5.88
C PRO A 316 -29.21 5.51 5.37
N CYS A 317 -28.84 5.50 4.08
CA CYS A 317 -27.90 4.56 3.47
C CYS A 317 -26.42 5.00 3.62
N GLY A 318 -26.16 6.18 4.21
CA GLY A 318 -24.82 6.72 4.41
C GLY A 318 -24.25 7.46 3.19
N ARG A 319 -25.06 7.70 2.16
CA ARG A 319 -24.65 8.44 0.96
C ARG A 319 -24.81 9.95 1.19
N ILE A 320 -23.91 10.78 0.65
CA ILE A 320 -23.93 12.23 0.84
C ILE A 320 -25.12 12.82 0.07
N THR A 321 -26.01 13.56 0.73
CA THR A 321 -27.15 14.25 0.08
C THR A 321 -26.94 15.76 -0.04
N ALA A 322 -26.06 16.32 0.78
CA ALA A 322 -25.65 17.71 0.69
C ALA A 322 -24.22 17.89 1.19
N GLN A 323 -23.48 18.74 0.49
CA GLN A 323 -22.21 19.31 0.92
C GLN A 323 -22.39 20.82 1.04
N ILE A 324 -22.00 21.39 2.17
CA ILE A 324 -22.13 22.82 2.46
C ILE A 324 -20.76 23.34 2.89
N GLU A 325 -20.20 24.27 2.14
CA GLU A 325 -18.86 24.84 2.33
C GLU A 325 -18.97 26.28 2.80
N ALA A 326 -18.26 26.61 3.87
CA ALA A 326 -18.28 27.90 4.56
C ALA A 326 -19.69 28.46 4.88
N GLU A 327 -20.70 27.58 4.97
CA GLU A 327 -22.13 27.94 5.10
C GLU A 327 -22.73 28.74 3.92
N GLU A 328 -21.95 28.97 2.86
CA GLU A 328 -22.30 29.79 1.69
C GLU A 328 -22.57 28.94 0.44
N LYS A 329 -21.70 27.96 0.15
CA LYS A 329 -21.75 27.17 -1.07
C LYS A 329 -22.39 25.81 -0.81
N ARG A 330 -23.47 25.48 -1.52
CA ARG A 330 -24.25 24.26 -1.28
C ARG A 330 -24.39 23.41 -2.54
N THR A 331 -23.85 22.20 -2.49
CA THR A 331 -24.01 21.16 -3.52
C THR A 331 -24.98 20.09 -3.02
N LEU A 332 -25.94 19.67 -3.84
CA LEU A 332 -26.88 18.59 -3.52
C LEU A 332 -26.63 17.38 -4.40
N PHE A 333 -26.85 16.20 -3.83
CA PHE A 333 -26.68 14.93 -4.53
C PHE A 333 -27.94 14.10 -4.37
N PHE A 334 -28.39 13.51 -5.49
CA PHE A 334 -29.54 12.63 -5.54
C PHE A 334 -29.12 11.33 -6.21
N TYR A 335 -29.59 10.21 -5.69
CA TYR A 335 -29.19 8.89 -6.14
C TYR A 335 -30.34 8.16 -6.83
N ASP A 336 -30.00 7.26 -7.74
CA ASP A 336 -30.96 6.32 -8.31
C ASP A 336 -31.25 5.14 -7.37
N CYS A 337 -32.11 4.23 -7.83
CA CYS A 337 -32.50 3.06 -7.03
C CYS A 337 -31.38 2.02 -6.81
N ARG A 338 -30.23 2.19 -7.47
CA ARG A 338 -29.02 1.38 -7.29
C ARG A 338 -27.97 2.11 -6.44
N GLY A 339 -28.27 3.31 -5.96
CA GLY A 339 -27.36 4.13 -5.16
C GLY A 339 -26.30 4.85 -5.96
N ARG A 340 -26.42 4.92 -7.30
CA ARG A 340 -25.53 5.67 -8.18
C ARG A 340 -25.98 7.12 -8.25
N LEU A 341 -25.05 8.06 -8.44
CA LEU A 341 -25.36 9.49 -8.52
C LEU A 341 -26.25 9.75 -9.73
N LYS A 342 -27.48 10.21 -9.54
CA LYS A 342 -28.43 10.53 -10.62
C LYS A 342 -28.44 12.01 -10.97
N GLU A 343 -28.32 12.86 -9.97
CA GLU A 343 -28.31 14.32 -10.12
C GLU A 343 -27.33 14.92 -9.11
N ARG A 344 -26.46 15.82 -9.60
CA ARG A 344 -25.66 16.72 -8.77
C ARG A 344 -26.11 18.15 -9.05
N ARG A 345 -26.74 18.79 -8.08
CA ARG A 345 -27.10 20.20 -8.18
C ARG A 345 -25.96 21.06 -7.67
N LEU A 346 -25.39 21.84 -8.58
CA LEU A 346 -24.28 22.74 -8.31
C LEU A 346 -24.77 23.99 -7.55
N PRO A 347 -23.87 24.65 -6.81
CA PRO A 347 -24.19 25.88 -6.08
C PRO A 347 -24.77 27.02 -6.94
N GLY A 348 -24.33 27.15 -8.19
CA GLY A 348 -24.86 28.09 -9.18
C GLY A 348 -26.29 27.78 -9.65
N GLY A 349 -26.88 26.68 -9.19
CA GLY A 349 -28.27 26.27 -9.47
C GLY A 349 -28.41 25.31 -10.66
N VAL A 350 -27.39 25.16 -11.50
CA VAL A 350 -27.35 24.19 -12.59
C VAL A 350 -27.28 22.77 -12.02
N SER A 351 -28.04 21.84 -12.59
CA SER A 351 -28.01 20.42 -12.21
C SER A 351 -27.32 19.59 -13.29
N LEU A 352 -26.35 18.77 -12.89
CA LEU A 352 -25.75 17.72 -13.72
C LEU A 352 -26.54 16.43 -13.52
N PHE A 353 -27.01 15.82 -14.61
CA PHE A 353 -27.75 14.57 -14.63
C PHE A 353 -26.89 13.46 -15.21
N TYR A 354 -26.96 12.30 -14.55
CA TYR A 354 -26.23 11.11 -14.91
C TYR A 354 -27.23 9.98 -15.15
N SER A 355 -27.03 9.23 -16.23
CA SER A 355 -27.77 7.99 -16.49
C SER A 355 -26.79 6.86 -16.74
N TYR A 356 -27.19 5.64 -16.41
CA TYR A 356 -26.32 4.47 -16.48
C TYR A 356 -27.07 3.29 -17.10
N ASP A 357 -26.32 2.35 -17.65
CA ASP A 357 -26.85 1.07 -18.09
C ASP A 357 -27.00 0.08 -16.91
N GLY A 358 -27.43 -1.15 -17.21
CA GLY A 358 -27.55 -2.22 -16.22
C GLY A 358 -26.20 -2.75 -15.69
N ALA A 359 -25.09 -2.47 -16.37
CA ALA A 359 -23.73 -2.84 -15.97
C ALA A 359 -23.02 -1.75 -15.14
N ASP A 360 -23.76 -0.72 -14.69
CA ASP A 360 -23.25 0.42 -13.92
C ASP A 360 -22.30 1.34 -14.70
N ARG A 361 -22.36 1.31 -16.04
CA ARG A 361 -21.58 2.19 -16.93
C ARG A 361 -22.38 3.45 -17.26
N LEU A 362 -21.72 4.62 -17.29
CA LEU A 362 -22.35 5.92 -17.54
C LEU A 362 -22.84 5.99 -19.00
N LEU A 363 -24.13 6.17 -19.27
CA LEU A 363 -24.68 6.31 -20.62
C LEU A 363 -24.78 7.77 -21.06
N ARG A 364 -25.06 8.68 -20.13
CA ARG A 364 -25.19 10.11 -20.42
C ARG A 364 -24.83 10.97 -19.22
N LEU A 365 -24.09 12.05 -19.48
CA LEU A 365 -23.89 13.19 -18.60
C LEU A 365 -24.51 14.42 -19.26
N SER A 366 -25.38 15.15 -18.58
CA SER A 366 -25.98 16.38 -19.16
C SER A 366 -26.24 17.44 -18.12
N SER A 367 -26.28 18.71 -18.51
CA SER A 367 -26.61 19.82 -17.62
C SER A 367 -28.04 20.33 -17.86
N SER A 368 -28.68 20.86 -16.81
CA SER A 368 -30.06 21.41 -16.86
C SER A 368 -30.20 22.64 -17.76
N ASP A 369 -29.10 23.30 -18.08
CA ASP A 369 -29.03 24.46 -18.98
C ASP A 369 -28.58 24.10 -20.41
N GLY A 370 -28.38 22.81 -20.70
CA GLY A 370 -28.05 22.31 -22.04
C GLY A 370 -26.64 22.62 -22.53
N ARG A 371 -25.75 23.18 -21.70
CA ARG A 371 -24.36 23.49 -22.07
C ARG A 371 -23.42 22.28 -22.04
N VAL A 372 -23.85 21.18 -21.42
CA VAL A 372 -23.14 19.87 -21.41
C VAL A 372 -24.15 18.78 -21.77
N CYS A 373 -23.76 17.88 -22.69
CA CYS A 373 -24.54 16.70 -23.02
C CYS A 373 -23.64 15.66 -23.71
N ASP A 374 -23.00 14.80 -22.92
CA ASP A 374 -22.11 13.75 -23.38
C ASP A 374 -22.84 12.40 -23.34
N ASP A 375 -22.92 11.74 -24.49
CA ASP A 375 -23.43 10.38 -24.66
C ASP A 375 -22.27 9.38 -24.72
N TYR A 376 -22.39 8.26 -24.03
CA TYR A 376 -21.38 7.20 -23.99
C TYR A 376 -21.97 5.91 -24.54
N SER A 377 -21.22 5.24 -25.40
CA SER A 377 -21.55 3.91 -25.92
C SER A 377 -20.42 2.94 -25.65
N TYR A 378 -20.78 1.70 -25.34
CA TYR A 378 -19.84 0.66 -24.93
C TYR A 378 -19.97 -0.57 -25.81
N GLY A 379 -18.85 -1.30 -25.96
CA GLY A 379 -18.89 -2.69 -26.36
C GLY A 379 -19.26 -3.61 -25.18
N PHE A 380 -18.74 -4.83 -25.19
CA PHE A 380 -18.86 -5.76 -24.05
C PHE A 380 -17.97 -5.36 -22.86
N GLY A 381 -16.88 -4.64 -23.11
CA GLY A 381 -15.97 -4.15 -22.06
C GLY A 381 -16.46 -2.91 -21.31
N PRO A 382 -15.73 -2.47 -20.27
CA PRO A 382 -16.10 -1.32 -19.45
C PRO A 382 -15.69 0.02 -20.05
N ASP A 383 -14.81 0.02 -21.06
CA ASP A 383 -14.28 1.22 -21.69
C ASP A 383 -15.21 1.70 -22.83
N PRO A 384 -15.52 3.00 -22.92
CA PRO A 384 -16.42 3.53 -23.94
C PRO A 384 -15.76 3.50 -25.33
N VAL A 385 -16.47 2.94 -26.32
CA VAL A 385 -16.02 2.85 -27.72
C VAL A 385 -16.47 4.05 -28.57
N SER A 386 -17.50 4.76 -28.12
CA SER A 386 -17.90 6.06 -28.66
C SER A 386 -18.29 6.97 -27.51
N ILE A 387 -17.84 8.22 -27.57
CA ILE A 387 -18.30 9.28 -26.68
C ILE A 387 -18.63 10.50 -27.53
N CYS A 388 -19.84 11.04 -27.38
CA CYS A 388 -20.37 12.10 -28.22
C CYS A 388 -20.86 13.29 -27.38
N ASP A 389 -20.19 14.43 -27.51
CA ASP A 389 -20.68 15.74 -27.05
C ASP A 389 -21.73 16.23 -28.05
N ARG A 390 -23.00 16.20 -27.63
CA ARG A 390 -24.15 16.62 -28.43
C ARG A 390 -24.28 18.13 -28.57
N VAL A 391 -23.64 18.91 -27.70
CA VAL A 391 -23.70 20.38 -27.70
C VAL A 391 -22.85 20.91 -28.84
N HIS A 392 -21.63 20.37 -28.99
CA HIS A 392 -20.68 20.82 -30.00
C HIS A 392 -20.59 19.88 -31.21
N GLY A 393 -21.24 18.71 -31.15
CA GLY A 393 -21.20 17.71 -32.23
C GLY A 393 -19.85 17.00 -32.35
N ILE A 394 -19.12 16.88 -31.24
CA ILE A 394 -17.80 16.24 -31.19
C ILE A 394 -17.99 14.77 -30.80
N GLU A 395 -17.61 13.84 -31.66
CA GLU A 395 -17.63 12.40 -31.36
C GLU A 395 -16.21 11.85 -31.40
N ILE A 396 -15.81 11.18 -30.31
CA ILE A 396 -14.58 10.39 -30.25
C ILE A 396 -14.95 8.93 -30.39
N LEU A 397 -14.31 8.24 -31.33
CA LEU A 397 -14.38 6.79 -31.47
C LEU A 397 -13.07 6.17 -30.98
N ARG A 398 -13.17 5.12 -30.16
CA ARG A 398 -12.01 4.39 -29.64
C ARG A 398 -12.12 2.90 -29.91
N SER A 399 -10.96 2.30 -30.16
CA SER A 399 -10.79 0.85 -30.11
C SER A 399 -9.74 0.48 -29.08
N TYR A 400 -9.85 -0.72 -28.53
CA TYR A 400 -9.00 -1.20 -27.45
C TYR A 400 -8.52 -2.61 -27.75
N ASP A 401 -7.35 -2.95 -27.23
CA ASP A 401 -6.95 -4.34 -27.12
C ASP A 401 -7.72 -5.03 -25.98
N ARG A 402 -7.52 -6.34 -25.81
CA ARG A 402 -8.22 -7.09 -24.75
C ARG A 402 -7.76 -6.74 -23.33
N PHE A 403 -6.63 -6.05 -23.19
CA PHE A 403 -6.13 -5.55 -21.90
C PHE A 403 -6.66 -4.14 -21.57
N GLY A 404 -7.42 -3.53 -22.49
CA GLY A 404 -7.95 -2.18 -22.32
C GLY A 404 -6.99 -1.06 -22.75
N ASN A 405 -5.87 -1.38 -23.41
CA ASN A 405 -5.01 -0.34 -23.98
C ASN A 405 -5.65 0.22 -25.25
N PRO A 406 -5.69 1.56 -25.43
CA PRO A 406 -6.28 2.17 -26.62
C PRO A 406 -5.43 1.83 -27.85
N LEU A 407 -6.04 1.29 -28.90
CA LEU A 407 -5.41 0.94 -30.18
C LEU A 407 -5.61 2.04 -31.23
N SER A 408 -6.77 2.70 -31.21
CA SER A 408 -7.05 3.85 -32.07
C SER A 408 -7.99 4.83 -31.40
N GLU A 409 -7.87 6.09 -31.78
CA GLU A 409 -8.74 7.18 -31.41
C GLU A 409 -9.01 8.02 -32.66
N THR A 410 -10.27 8.22 -32.99
CA THR A 410 -10.69 9.02 -34.14
C THR A 410 -11.54 10.19 -33.65
N HIS A 411 -11.16 11.39 -34.07
CA HIS A 411 -11.87 12.64 -33.81
C HIS A 411 -12.72 13.07 -35.02
N PRO A 412 -13.61 14.07 -34.88
CA PRO A 412 -14.30 14.68 -36.00
C PRO A 412 -13.33 15.17 -37.08
N ALA A 413 -13.77 15.21 -38.34
CA ALA A 413 -12.96 15.54 -39.53
C ALA A 413 -11.87 14.52 -39.92
N GLY A 414 -11.84 13.33 -39.30
CA GLY A 414 -10.99 12.21 -39.73
C GLY A 414 -9.57 12.21 -39.17
N VAL A 415 -9.28 13.06 -38.18
CA VAL A 415 -8.03 13.03 -37.40
C VAL A 415 -7.99 11.72 -36.62
N GLU A 416 -7.00 10.88 -36.93
CA GLU A 416 -6.86 9.54 -36.36
C GLU A 416 -5.49 9.37 -35.71
N LEU A 417 -5.50 8.80 -34.50
CA LEU A 417 -4.33 8.44 -33.72
C LEU A 417 -4.33 6.92 -33.54
N LYS A 418 -3.16 6.27 -33.66
CA LYS A 418 -3.04 4.81 -33.47
C LYS A 418 -1.88 4.46 -32.56
N TRP A 419 -2.13 3.53 -31.64
CA TRP A 419 -1.11 2.98 -30.77
C TRP A 419 -0.93 1.50 -31.05
N ARG A 420 0.31 1.03 -30.86
CA ARG A 420 0.63 -0.38 -30.86
C ARG A 420 1.47 -0.70 -29.64
N TYR A 421 1.17 -1.84 -29.03
CA TYR A 421 1.87 -2.32 -27.85
C TYR A 421 2.60 -3.62 -28.18
N ASP A 422 3.65 -3.91 -27.42
CA ASP A 422 4.20 -5.26 -27.37
C ASP A 422 3.36 -6.18 -26.47
N ASN A 423 3.75 -7.45 -26.39
CA ASN A 423 3.05 -8.45 -25.57
C ASN A 423 3.13 -8.19 -24.07
N LEU A 424 3.93 -7.22 -23.62
CA LEU A 424 4.01 -6.81 -22.22
C LEU A 424 3.07 -5.64 -21.92
N GLY A 425 2.48 -5.02 -22.95
CA GLY A 425 1.61 -3.85 -22.84
C GLY A 425 2.36 -2.52 -22.96
N ARG A 426 3.61 -2.53 -23.43
CA ARG A 426 4.42 -1.31 -23.57
C ARG A 426 4.22 -0.71 -24.95
N LEU A 427 4.05 0.60 -25.03
CA LEU A 427 3.86 1.32 -26.30
C LEU A 427 5.12 1.17 -27.16
N ILE A 428 5.01 0.61 -28.36
CA ILE A 428 6.13 0.46 -29.31
C ILE A 428 6.02 1.37 -30.53
N HIS A 429 4.80 1.83 -30.85
CA HIS A 429 4.56 2.68 -32.02
C HIS A 429 3.31 3.54 -31.81
N PHE A 430 3.43 4.82 -32.12
CA PHE A 430 2.34 5.80 -32.05
C PHE A 430 2.27 6.60 -33.36
N THR A 431 1.20 6.38 -34.13
CA THR A 431 0.96 7.05 -35.42
C THR A 431 0.12 8.30 -35.22
N LEU A 432 0.61 9.41 -35.77
CA LEU A 432 0.02 10.74 -35.71
C LEU A 432 -0.91 10.99 -36.93
N PRO A 433 -1.72 12.06 -36.92
CA PRO A 433 -2.74 12.27 -37.95
C PRO A 433 -2.20 12.44 -39.38
N ASP A 434 -0.98 12.98 -39.52
CA ASP A 434 -0.28 13.15 -40.79
C ASP A 434 0.41 11.87 -41.30
N GLN A 435 0.11 10.71 -40.69
CA GLN A 435 0.71 9.38 -40.93
C GLN A 435 2.18 9.24 -40.51
N SER A 436 2.80 10.31 -40.01
CA SER A 436 4.10 10.21 -39.36
C SER A 436 3.95 9.49 -38.01
N ALA A 437 5.05 9.07 -37.38
CA ALA A 437 4.98 8.28 -36.16
C ALA A 437 6.10 8.57 -35.16
N ILE A 438 5.92 8.04 -33.95
CA ILE A 438 6.92 7.94 -32.90
C ILE A 438 7.06 6.45 -32.54
N ALA A 439 8.28 5.93 -32.62
CA ALA A 439 8.62 4.56 -32.29
C ALA A 439 9.40 4.48 -30.98
N TYR A 440 9.10 3.44 -30.20
CA TYR A 440 9.70 3.20 -28.88
C TYR A 440 10.37 1.84 -28.89
N THR A 441 11.67 1.82 -28.61
CA THR A 441 12.47 0.59 -28.57
C THR A 441 12.93 0.31 -27.16
N TYR A 442 12.63 -0.89 -26.66
CA TYR A 442 13.01 -1.33 -25.33
C TYR A 442 14.18 -2.31 -25.38
N SER A 443 15.06 -2.22 -24.40
CA SER A 443 16.11 -3.20 -24.11
C SER A 443 15.82 -3.79 -22.74
N GLY A 444 15.50 -5.09 -22.68
CA GLY A 444 14.95 -5.70 -21.46
C GLY A 444 13.66 -4.98 -21.06
N SER A 445 13.64 -4.42 -19.86
CA SER A 445 12.51 -3.69 -19.31
C SER A 445 12.58 -2.16 -19.50
N HIS A 446 13.73 -1.64 -19.93
CA HIS A 446 13.99 -0.21 -20.07
C HIS A 446 13.67 0.31 -21.47
N LEU A 447 13.07 1.50 -21.55
CA LEU A 447 12.99 2.25 -22.80
C LEU A 447 14.41 2.70 -23.15
N TYR A 448 14.94 2.21 -24.26
CA TYR A 448 16.31 2.50 -24.70
C TYR A 448 16.34 3.60 -25.76
N LYS A 449 15.31 3.67 -26.62
CA LYS A 449 15.26 4.65 -27.72
C LYS A 449 13.85 5.15 -27.99
N VAL A 450 13.74 6.45 -28.24
CA VAL A 450 12.56 7.12 -28.83
C VAL A 450 12.95 7.69 -30.18
N GLU A 451 12.19 7.36 -31.23
CA GLU A 451 12.53 7.70 -32.61
C GLU A 451 11.34 8.36 -33.32
N ARG A 452 11.57 9.50 -33.96
CA ARG A 452 10.57 10.19 -34.79
C ARG A 452 10.67 9.70 -36.23
N LEU A 453 9.55 9.29 -36.82
CA LEU A 453 9.47 8.72 -38.16
C LEU A 453 8.62 9.58 -39.10
N SER A 454 9.05 9.73 -40.36
CA SER A 454 8.26 10.36 -41.42
C SER A 454 7.05 9.51 -41.83
N PRO A 455 6.09 10.04 -42.63
CA PRO A 455 4.98 9.25 -43.18
C PRO A 455 5.41 8.05 -44.04
N SER A 456 6.64 8.04 -44.55
CA SER A 456 7.24 6.92 -45.28
C SER A 456 8.07 6.00 -44.38
N ASN A 457 7.92 6.09 -43.05
CA ASN A 457 8.67 5.36 -42.03
C ASN A 457 10.20 5.55 -42.10
N LEU A 458 10.67 6.73 -42.53
CA LEU A 458 12.09 7.06 -42.47
C LEU A 458 12.39 7.79 -41.14
N PRO A 459 13.46 7.41 -40.42
CA PRO A 459 13.84 8.09 -39.18
C PRO A 459 14.25 9.54 -39.47
N LEU A 460 13.66 10.46 -38.72
CA LEU A 460 13.94 11.90 -38.76
C LEU A 460 14.99 12.27 -37.70
N TYR A 461 14.80 11.81 -36.46
CA TYR A 461 15.73 11.95 -35.35
C TYR A 461 15.42 10.91 -34.26
N GLU A 462 16.38 10.68 -33.36
CA GLU A 462 16.26 9.75 -32.24
C GLU A 462 16.87 10.32 -30.95
N HIS A 463 16.31 9.90 -29.81
CA HIS A 463 16.81 10.14 -28.45
C HIS A 463 17.12 8.80 -27.80
N LEU A 464 18.23 8.70 -27.06
CA LEU A 464 18.68 7.44 -26.46
C LEU A 464 18.82 7.53 -24.94
N TYR A 465 18.37 6.51 -24.23
CA TYR A 465 18.65 6.29 -22.81
C TYR A 465 19.79 5.27 -22.70
N SER A 466 21.02 5.76 -22.63
CA SER A 466 22.21 4.92 -22.80
C SER A 466 22.70 4.24 -21.51
N ARG A 467 22.28 4.74 -20.34
CA ARG A 467 22.66 4.14 -19.04
C ARG A 467 21.58 4.33 -17.97
N PHE A 468 21.33 3.24 -17.24
CA PHE A 468 20.51 3.23 -16.03
C PHE A 468 21.38 2.86 -14.82
N ASP A 469 21.04 3.38 -13.64
CA ASP A 469 21.71 3.00 -12.38
C ASP A 469 21.19 1.64 -11.83
N GLU A 470 21.74 1.20 -10.71
CA GLU A 470 21.40 -0.09 -10.07
C GLU A 470 19.94 -0.16 -9.59
N ASN A 471 19.23 0.96 -9.54
CA ASN A 471 17.82 1.06 -9.15
C ASN A 471 16.92 1.43 -10.33
N GLY A 472 17.43 1.34 -11.57
CA GLY A 472 16.66 1.53 -12.79
C GLY A 472 16.34 3.00 -13.11
N HIS A 473 16.99 3.98 -12.47
CA HIS A 473 16.85 5.39 -12.85
C HIS A 473 17.74 5.72 -14.04
N VAL A 474 17.31 6.67 -14.89
CA VAL A 474 18.13 7.16 -16.01
C VAL A 474 19.36 7.88 -15.45
N ALA A 475 20.55 7.31 -15.71
CA ALA A 475 21.83 7.87 -15.31
C ALA A 475 22.53 8.61 -16.45
N LYS A 476 22.16 8.30 -17.71
CA LYS A 476 22.64 9.00 -18.91
C LYS A 476 21.65 8.89 -20.06
N GLU A 477 21.40 10.02 -20.71
CA GLU A 477 20.65 10.12 -21.96
C GLU A 477 21.44 10.91 -23.02
N GLU A 478 21.29 10.53 -24.28
CA GLU A 478 21.86 11.21 -25.45
C GLU A 478 20.76 11.98 -26.16
N LEU A 479 20.92 13.30 -26.23
CA LEU A 479 19.95 14.21 -26.85
C LEU A 479 19.88 13.99 -28.37
N ILE A 480 18.74 14.36 -28.94
CA ILE A 480 18.50 14.34 -30.39
C ILE A 480 19.58 15.07 -31.18
N SER A 481 19.70 14.74 -32.47
CA SER A 481 20.63 15.39 -33.41
C SER A 481 22.10 15.39 -32.96
N SER A 482 22.50 14.38 -32.18
CA SER A 482 23.86 14.25 -31.63
C SER A 482 24.33 15.47 -30.84
N LEU A 483 23.42 16.15 -30.15
CA LEU A 483 23.71 17.37 -29.39
C LEU A 483 24.54 17.10 -28.12
N GLY A 484 24.74 15.84 -27.75
CA GLY A 484 25.54 15.40 -26.61
C GLY A 484 24.66 14.77 -25.53
N ALA A 485 25.29 14.41 -24.42
CA ALA A 485 24.64 13.71 -23.33
C ALA A 485 24.26 14.61 -22.15
N VAL A 486 23.27 14.15 -21.41
CA VAL A 486 22.91 14.62 -20.07
C VAL A 486 23.13 13.46 -19.11
N GLU A 487 23.90 13.68 -18.04
CA GLU A 487 24.13 12.70 -16.97
C GLU A 487 23.46 13.16 -15.67
N THR A 488 22.67 12.28 -15.05
CA THR A 488 21.91 12.58 -13.83
C THR A 488 22.39 11.72 -12.68
N GLY A 489 22.65 12.35 -11.52
CA GLY A 489 23.02 11.68 -10.29
C GLY A 489 21.88 11.69 -9.27
N HIS A 490 21.73 10.57 -8.55
CA HIS A 490 20.72 10.39 -7.48
C HIS A 490 21.38 10.23 -6.12
N ASP A 491 20.73 10.70 -5.04
CA ASP A 491 21.20 10.56 -3.66
C ASP A 491 20.83 9.19 -3.03
N LEU A 492 21.12 8.99 -1.74
CA LEU A 492 20.80 7.75 -1.02
C LEU A 492 19.29 7.48 -0.90
N LEU A 493 18.46 8.51 -1.09
CA LEU A 493 17.01 8.41 -1.15
C LEU A 493 16.49 8.31 -2.60
N GLU A 494 17.39 8.09 -3.57
CA GLU A 494 17.10 8.00 -5.01
C GLU A 494 16.52 9.28 -5.62
N ARG A 495 16.75 10.42 -4.98
CA ARG A 495 16.31 11.73 -5.50
C ARG A 495 17.41 12.33 -6.36
N PRO A 496 17.11 12.89 -7.54
CA PRO A 496 18.10 13.52 -8.37
C PRO A 496 18.66 14.75 -7.67
N PHE A 497 19.99 14.92 -7.72
CA PHE A 497 20.68 16.02 -7.05
C PHE A 497 21.73 16.69 -7.95
N THR A 498 22.15 16.05 -9.04
CA THR A 498 23.03 16.63 -10.06
C THR A 498 22.54 16.30 -11.47
N GLN A 499 22.79 17.22 -12.40
CA GLN A 499 22.58 17.01 -13.83
C GLN A 499 23.70 17.72 -14.60
N GLU A 500 24.47 16.98 -15.39
CA GLU A 500 25.65 17.49 -16.08
C GLU A 500 25.52 17.29 -17.59
N SER A 501 25.83 18.34 -18.35
CA SER A 501 25.95 18.30 -19.79
C SER A 501 26.98 19.32 -20.27
N ARG A 502 27.29 19.32 -21.57
CA ARG A 502 28.12 20.38 -22.16
C ARG A 502 27.46 21.76 -22.15
N TYR A 503 26.16 21.84 -21.89
CA TYR A 503 25.37 23.09 -21.94
C TYR A 503 25.08 23.66 -20.55
N HIS A 504 24.95 22.80 -19.54
CA HIS A 504 24.58 23.18 -18.19
C HIS A 504 25.12 22.19 -17.15
N SER A 505 25.24 22.68 -15.92
CA SER A 505 25.46 21.93 -14.69
C SER A 505 24.37 22.39 -13.72
N LEU A 506 23.51 21.45 -13.31
CA LEU A 506 22.50 21.67 -12.28
C LEU A 506 22.89 20.91 -11.02
N PHE A 507 22.66 21.53 -9.89
CA PHE A 507 22.82 20.93 -8.58
C PHE A 507 21.65 21.31 -7.69
N GLN A 508 21.17 20.39 -6.87
CA GLN A 508 20.21 20.71 -5.81
C GLN A 508 20.51 19.96 -4.52
N ARG A 509 20.19 20.61 -3.40
CA ARG A 509 20.39 20.04 -2.07
C ARG A 509 19.08 19.96 -1.31
N TYR A 510 18.89 18.85 -0.62
CA TYR A 510 17.73 18.61 0.24
C TYR A 510 18.06 18.88 1.71
N GLY A 511 17.11 19.46 2.42
CA GLY A 511 17.18 19.61 3.87
C GLY A 511 16.74 18.34 4.61
N PRO A 512 16.85 18.32 5.95
CA PRO A 512 16.45 17.17 6.78
C PRO A 512 14.97 16.78 6.66
N SER A 513 14.08 17.71 6.31
CA SER A 513 12.66 17.45 6.05
C SER A 513 12.38 16.91 4.64
N GLY A 514 13.43 16.68 3.84
CA GLY A 514 13.34 16.24 2.46
C GLY A 514 12.97 17.33 1.45
N LEU A 515 12.83 18.59 1.88
CA LEU A 515 12.54 19.74 1.02
C LEU A 515 13.80 20.28 0.33
N VAL A 516 13.69 20.78 -0.91
CA VAL A 516 14.82 21.37 -1.65
C VAL A 516 15.18 22.72 -1.02
N ILE A 517 16.39 22.86 -0.48
CA ILE A 517 16.86 24.08 0.21
C ILE A 517 17.87 24.89 -0.60
N GLU A 518 18.37 24.33 -1.70
CA GLU A 518 19.32 25.01 -2.58
C GLU A 518 19.22 24.44 -4.01
N LYS A 519 19.27 25.31 -5.02
CA LYS A 519 19.45 24.94 -6.44
C LYS A 519 20.54 25.82 -7.07
N LYS A 520 21.37 25.24 -7.91
CA LYS A 520 22.35 25.93 -8.76
C LYS A 520 22.11 25.57 -10.21
N ASN A 521 22.17 26.55 -11.09
CA ASN A 521 22.00 26.38 -12.52
C ASN A 521 23.05 27.22 -13.28
N SER A 522 24.05 26.57 -13.86
CA SER A 522 25.13 27.28 -14.56
C SER A 522 24.70 27.94 -15.87
N LEU A 523 23.62 27.45 -16.51
CA LEU A 523 23.08 27.99 -17.75
C LEU A 523 22.39 29.33 -17.53
N LEU A 524 21.60 29.42 -16.44
CA LEU A 524 20.91 30.64 -16.03
C LEU A 524 21.77 31.53 -15.12
N LYS A 525 22.92 31.03 -14.65
CA LYS A 525 23.80 31.67 -13.66
C LYS A 525 23.07 31.96 -12.35
N GLU A 526 22.23 31.02 -11.94
CA GLU A 526 21.40 31.12 -10.75
C GLU A 526 21.98 30.25 -9.62
N GLU A 527 22.02 30.80 -8.42
CA GLU A 527 22.31 30.09 -7.17
C GLU A 527 21.28 30.57 -6.14
N ILE A 528 20.26 29.74 -5.91
CA ILE A 528 19.07 30.12 -5.15
C ILE A 528 18.99 29.25 -3.91
N SER A 529 18.91 29.90 -2.75
CA SER A 529 18.57 29.26 -1.48
C SER A 529 17.07 29.36 -1.21
N TYR A 530 16.49 28.31 -0.67
CA TYR A 530 15.07 28.21 -0.36
C TYR A 530 14.85 28.04 1.14
N ALA A 531 13.79 28.64 1.64
CA ALA A 531 13.34 28.45 3.02
C ALA A 531 11.84 28.13 3.05
N TYR A 532 11.45 27.32 4.03
CA TYR A 532 10.09 26.88 4.22
C TYR A 532 9.60 27.21 5.62
N ASP A 533 8.31 27.46 5.75
CA ASP A 533 7.67 27.46 7.05
C ASP A 533 7.59 26.03 7.62
N PRO A 534 7.22 25.86 8.90
CA PRO A 534 7.12 24.52 9.45
C PRO A 534 5.91 23.72 8.95
N LEU A 535 4.98 24.32 8.19
CA LEU A 535 3.96 23.59 7.45
C LEU A 535 4.51 22.95 6.16
N GLY A 536 5.67 23.41 5.67
CA GLY A 536 6.31 22.97 4.44
C GLY A 536 6.06 23.90 3.25
N GLN A 537 5.49 25.08 3.49
CA GLN A 537 5.21 26.07 2.47
C GLN A 537 6.46 26.89 2.16
N LEU A 538 6.74 27.14 0.89
CA LEU A 538 7.89 27.93 0.46
C LEU A 538 7.71 29.38 0.90
N ILE A 539 8.59 29.91 1.76
CA ILE A 539 8.52 31.31 2.24
C ILE A 539 9.62 32.21 1.67
N ARG A 540 10.64 31.63 1.05
CA ARG A 540 11.73 32.38 0.41
C ARG A 540 12.34 31.60 -0.73
N ALA A 541 12.62 32.28 -1.83
CA ALA A 541 13.41 31.79 -2.96
C ALA A 541 14.39 32.89 -3.40
N GLY A 542 15.65 32.81 -2.95
CA GLY A 542 16.64 33.86 -3.21
C GLY A 542 16.25 35.16 -2.50
N ASP A 543 15.95 36.20 -3.27
CA ASP A 543 15.50 37.50 -2.76
C ASP A 543 13.97 37.62 -2.67
N GLU A 544 13.24 36.71 -3.31
CA GLU A 544 11.77 36.69 -3.28
C GLU A 544 11.25 36.07 -1.97
N THR A 545 10.23 36.67 -1.39
CA THR A 545 9.58 36.23 -0.14
C THR A 545 8.10 35.97 -0.35
N TYR A 546 7.60 34.91 0.29
CA TYR A 546 6.20 34.52 0.24
C TYR A 546 5.64 34.39 1.65
N HIS A 547 4.38 34.79 1.81
CA HIS A 547 3.70 34.76 3.10
C HIS A 547 2.32 34.14 2.95
N PHE A 548 2.14 33.00 3.60
CA PHE A 548 0.90 32.22 3.52
C PHE A 548 0.27 32.02 4.89
N ASP A 549 -1.05 31.89 4.91
CA ASP A 549 -1.77 31.34 6.06
C ASP A 549 -1.65 29.79 6.10
N SER A 550 -2.21 29.17 7.14
CA SER A 550 -2.19 27.71 7.29
C SER A 550 -3.08 26.94 6.30
N LEU A 551 -3.89 27.64 5.51
CA LEU A 551 -4.68 27.08 4.40
C LEU A 551 -3.99 27.28 3.05
N GLY A 552 -2.82 27.92 3.04
CA GLY A 552 -2.02 28.20 1.86
C GLY A 552 -2.46 29.42 1.05
N ASN A 553 -3.32 30.28 1.59
CA ASN A 553 -3.65 31.53 0.92
C ASN A 553 -2.58 32.60 1.18
N PRO A 554 -2.26 33.47 0.20
CA PRO A 554 -1.39 34.62 0.44
C PRO A 554 -2.00 35.57 1.48
N ILE A 555 -1.24 35.97 2.49
CA ILE A 555 -1.77 36.83 3.58
C ILE A 555 -2.01 38.28 3.15
N GLU A 556 -1.36 38.71 2.08
CA GLU A 556 -1.48 40.06 1.52
C GLU A 556 -2.72 40.21 0.61
N ALA A 557 -3.34 39.08 0.24
CA ALA A 557 -4.53 39.05 -0.59
C ALA A 557 -5.81 39.18 0.26
N GLU A 558 -6.83 39.82 -0.30
CA GLU A 558 -8.18 39.76 0.24
C GLU A 558 -8.81 38.41 -0.13
N VAL A 559 -9.03 37.55 0.86
CA VAL A 559 -9.52 36.18 0.67
C VAL A 559 -10.83 35.96 1.42
N ASN A 560 -11.83 35.40 0.76
CA ASN A 560 -13.13 35.12 1.37
C ASN A 560 -13.16 33.75 2.10
N PRO A 561 -14.24 33.40 2.83
CA PRO A 561 -14.35 32.13 3.56
C PRO A 561 -14.26 30.85 2.71
N LEU A 562 -14.45 30.95 1.38
CA LEU A 562 -14.32 29.88 0.40
C LEU A 562 -12.88 29.73 -0.15
N ASN A 563 -11.91 30.47 0.43
CA ASN A 563 -10.52 30.54 -0.02
C ASN A 563 -10.33 31.16 -1.42
N GLN A 564 -11.29 31.95 -1.90
CA GLN A 564 -11.19 32.69 -3.17
C GLN A 564 -10.46 34.01 -2.96
N ILE A 565 -9.54 34.35 -3.87
CA ILE A 565 -8.85 35.65 -3.84
C ILE A 565 -9.76 36.69 -4.49
N CYS A 566 -10.30 37.62 -3.72
CA CYS A 566 -11.11 38.73 -4.22
C CYS A 566 -10.25 39.88 -4.75
N ALA A 567 -9.08 40.12 -4.15
CA ALA A 567 -8.11 41.09 -4.61
C ALA A 567 -6.68 40.71 -4.22
N ALA A 568 -5.72 40.90 -5.13
CA ALA A 568 -4.29 40.69 -4.87
C ALA A 568 -3.45 41.51 -5.86
N ALA A 569 -2.35 42.13 -5.43
CA ALA A 569 -1.37 42.81 -6.29
C ALA A 569 -1.97 43.72 -7.39
N GLY A 570 -2.99 44.53 -7.04
CA GLY A 570 -3.68 45.44 -7.97
C GLY A 570 -4.74 44.81 -8.86
N MET A 571 -4.93 43.49 -8.77
CA MET A 571 -5.98 42.73 -9.45
C MET A 571 -7.22 42.59 -8.56
N ARG A 572 -8.39 42.54 -9.18
CA ARG A 572 -9.66 42.19 -8.54
C ARG A 572 -10.37 41.09 -9.32
N LEU A 573 -10.91 40.10 -8.61
CA LEU A 573 -11.58 38.94 -9.18
C LEU A 573 -13.02 38.84 -8.70
N VAL A 574 -13.91 38.49 -9.63
CA VAL A 574 -15.33 38.21 -9.37
C VAL A 574 -15.60 36.76 -9.72
N TYR A 575 -16.31 36.04 -8.85
CA TYR A 575 -16.59 34.61 -9.01
C TYR A 575 -18.08 34.36 -9.29
N ASP A 576 -18.37 33.30 -10.04
CA ASP A 576 -19.71 32.73 -10.12
C ASP A 576 -20.08 31.94 -8.85
N GLY A 577 -21.31 31.44 -8.78
CA GLY A 577 -21.78 30.65 -7.64
C GLY A 577 -21.05 29.32 -7.47
N ASP A 578 -20.47 28.77 -8.53
CA ASP A 578 -19.71 27.51 -8.51
C ASP A 578 -18.24 27.71 -8.11
N GLY A 579 -17.81 28.97 -7.99
CA GLY A 579 -16.48 29.37 -7.54
C GLY A 579 -15.47 29.53 -8.67
N ASN A 580 -15.90 29.70 -9.92
CA ASN A 580 -15.02 30.03 -11.05
C ASN A 580 -14.93 31.55 -11.23
N PRO A 581 -13.74 32.13 -11.47
CA PRO A 581 -13.60 33.56 -11.66
C PRO A 581 -14.15 33.99 -13.02
N VAL A 582 -15.20 34.80 -13.06
CA VAL A 582 -15.84 35.27 -14.32
C VAL A 582 -15.25 36.57 -14.86
N ARG A 583 -14.60 37.36 -14.00
CA ARG A 583 -13.93 38.60 -14.38
C ARG A 583 -12.70 38.86 -13.53
N ARG A 584 -11.63 39.29 -14.19
CA ARG A 584 -10.41 39.85 -13.58
C ARG A 584 -10.22 41.27 -14.08
N SER A 585 -10.15 42.25 -13.18
CA SER A 585 -9.80 43.63 -13.50
C SER A 585 -8.41 43.92 -12.99
N GLU A 586 -7.52 44.44 -13.85
CA GLU A 586 -6.13 44.77 -13.53
C GLU A 586 -5.73 46.09 -14.20
N PRO A 587 -4.58 46.70 -13.82
CA PRO A 587 -4.16 47.99 -14.39
C PRO A 587 -4.03 47.99 -15.91
N GLN A 588 -3.73 46.83 -16.51
CA GLN A 588 -3.56 46.64 -17.94
C GLN A 588 -4.89 46.47 -18.71
N GLY A 589 -5.99 46.16 -18.03
CA GLY A 589 -7.29 45.94 -18.67
C GLY A 589 -8.20 44.99 -17.88
N GLU A 590 -9.28 44.56 -18.53
CA GLU A 590 -10.18 43.54 -18.00
C GLU A 590 -10.04 42.25 -18.80
N ILE A 591 -10.16 41.13 -18.09
CA ILE A 591 -10.23 39.79 -18.66
C ILE A 591 -11.55 39.17 -18.19
N ASP A 592 -12.40 38.81 -19.15
CA ASP A 592 -13.65 38.09 -18.93
C ASP A 592 -13.47 36.60 -19.22
N TYR A 593 -13.96 35.76 -18.31
CA TYR A 593 -13.92 34.31 -18.43
C TYR A 593 -15.33 33.72 -18.51
N THR A 594 -15.48 32.63 -19.25
CA THR A 594 -16.71 31.83 -19.22
C THR A 594 -16.39 30.35 -19.02
N TYR A 595 -17.29 29.65 -18.35
CA TYR A 595 -17.14 28.22 -18.02
C TYR A 595 -18.39 27.46 -18.39
N ASP A 596 -18.25 26.16 -18.66
CA ASP A 596 -19.37 25.24 -18.70
C ASP A 596 -19.74 24.73 -17.28
N PRO A 597 -20.88 24.03 -17.12
CA PRO A 597 -21.28 23.44 -15.83
C PRO A 597 -20.34 22.39 -15.25
N LEU A 598 -19.31 21.93 -15.96
CA LEU A 598 -18.26 21.07 -15.41
C LEU A 598 -17.08 21.88 -14.85
N GLY A 599 -17.15 23.20 -14.88
CA GLY A 599 -16.09 24.10 -14.42
C GLY A 599 -14.94 24.24 -15.41
N ARG A 600 -15.13 23.84 -16.68
CA ARG A 600 -14.09 23.92 -17.71
C ARG A 600 -14.14 25.30 -18.39
N LEU A 601 -12.98 25.94 -18.55
CA LEU A 601 -12.86 27.29 -19.14
C LEU A 601 -13.20 27.26 -20.64
N THR A 602 -14.31 27.85 -21.06
CA THR A 602 -14.78 27.86 -22.46
C THR A 602 -14.40 29.12 -23.23
N SER A 603 -14.13 30.24 -22.55
CA SER A 603 -13.59 31.43 -23.21
C SER A 603 -12.76 32.31 -22.29
N LEU A 604 -11.79 33.00 -22.88
CA LEU A 604 -11.03 34.09 -22.27
C LEU A 604 -11.08 35.29 -23.23
N THR A 605 -11.55 36.45 -22.77
CA THR A 605 -11.70 37.65 -23.60
C THR A 605 -11.02 38.84 -22.94
N THR A 606 -10.12 39.50 -23.67
CA THR A 606 -9.52 40.79 -23.31
C THR A 606 -10.07 41.89 -24.21
N ALA A 607 -9.55 43.13 -24.10
CA ALA A 607 -9.96 44.24 -24.96
C ALA A 607 -9.72 43.96 -26.46
N ASP A 608 -8.64 43.27 -26.80
CA ASP A 608 -8.18 43.11 -28.19
C ASP A 608 -8.12 41.64 -28.66
N SER A 609 -8.16 40.67 -27.73
CA SER A 609 -8.07 39.23 -28.02
C SER A 609 -9.21 38.43 -27.42
N ARG A 610 -9.61 37.36 -28.10
CA ARG A 610 -10.59 36.40 -27.58
C ARG A 610 -10.18 34.98 -27.95
N LEU A 611 -10.10 34.12 -26.94
CA LEU A 611 -9.93 32.68 -27.09
C LEU A 611 -11.24 31.96 -26.79
N LEU A 612 -11.56 30.98 -27.63
CA LEU A 612 -12.62 29.99 -27.37
C LEU A 612 -11.98 28.61 -27.26
N PHE A 613 -12.37 27.86 -26.24
CA PHE A 613 -11.95 26.48 -26.03
C PHE A 613 -13.16 25.56 -26.17
N ALA A 614 -12.97 24.46 -26.90
CA ALA A 614 -13.87 23.33 -26.87
C ALA A 614 -13.17 22.16 -26.19
N TYR A 615 -13.93 21.36 -25.45
CA TYR A 615 -13.44 20.16 -24.80
C TYR A 615 -14.03 18.94 -25.49
N ASP A 616 -13.28 17.85 -25.46
CA ASP A 616 -13.83 16.57 -25.86
C ASP A 616 -14.63 15.94 -24.71
N PRO A 617 -15.40 14.87 -24.99
CA PRO A 617 -16.17 14.18 -23.96
C PRO A 617 -15.35 13.48 -22.86
N LEU A 618 -14.02 13.41 -23.01
CA LEU A 618 -13.09 12.95 -21.97
C LEU A 618 -12.58 14.11 -21.11
N SER A 619 -13.14 15.31 -21.33
CA SER A 619 -12.73 16.56 -20.69
C SER A 619 -11.31 17.01 -20.99
N ARG A 620 -10.74 16.57 -22.11
CA ARG A 620 -9.48 17.10 -22.65
C ARG A 620 -9.77 18.32 -23.51
N LEU A 621 -8.83 19.26 -23.64
CA LEU A 621 -8.98 20.37 -24.60
C LEU A 621 -9.03 19.77 -26.00
N PHE A 622 -10.09 19.99 -26.76
CA PHE A 622 -10.24 19.47 -28.11
C PHE A 622 -9.76 20.46 -29.16
N SER A 623 -10.16 21.73 -29.03
CA SER A 623 -9.79 22.76 -29.99
C SER A 623 -9.72 24.14 -29.35
N LYS A 624 -8.94 25.02 -29.98
CA LYS A 624 -8.83 26.44 -29.64
C LYS A 624 -9.07 27.29 -30.87
N GLU A 625 -9.90 28.32 -30.72
CA GLU A 625 -10.08 29.38 -31.71
C GLU A 625 -9.57 30.70 -31.15
N SER A 626 -8.70 31.38 -31.90
CA SER A 626 -8.13 32.67 -31.54
C SER A 626 -8.71 33.77 -32.41
N TYR A 627 -9.24 34.82 -31.79
CA TYR A 627 -9.84 35.97 -32.45
C TYR A 627 -9.11 37.26 -32.03
N VAL A 628 -9.03 38.21 -32.96
CA VAL A 628 -8.55 39.57 -32.70
C VAL A 628 -9.64 40.56 -33.08
N LEU A 629 -9.77 41.63 -32.30
CA LEU A 629 -10.72 42.69 -32.59
C LEU A 629 -10.20 43.57 -33.75
N GLN A 630 -10.94 43.60 -34.86
CA GLN A 630 -10.61 44.45 -36.02
C GLN A 630 -11.84 45.21 -36.47
N ASN A 631 -11.75 46.55 -36.52
CA ASN A 631 -12.85 47.46 -36.89
C ASN A 631 -14.15 47.19 -36.09
N GLY A 632 -14.02 46.89 -34.79
CA GLY A 632 -15.16 46.64 -33.89
C GLY A 632 -15.81 45.24 -34.03
N ALA A 633 -15.23 44.33 -34.81
CA ALA A 633 -15.72 42.96 -34.96
C ALA A 633 -14.62 41.93 -34.68
N TRP A 634 -14.97 40.84 -33.99
CA TRP A 634 -14.07 39.71 -33.77
C TRP A 634 -13.78 38.99 -35.10
N ARG A 635 -12.51 38.88 -35.45
CA ARG A 635 -12.05 38.14 -36.64
C ARG A 635 -11.24 36.93 -36.20
N LEU A 636 -11.66 35.75 -36.67
CA LEU A 636 -10.93 34.51 -36.46
C LEU A 636 -9.55 34.63 -37.10
N GLN A 637 -8.51 34.54 -36.28
CA GLN A 637 -7.12 34.46 -36.73
C GLN A 637 -6.74 33.02 -37.02
N LYS A 638 -7.12 32.11 -36.11
CA LYS A 638 -6.66 30.73 -36.16
C LYS A 638 -7.57 29.78 -35.42
N LYS A 639 -7.67 28.54 -35.94
CA LYS A 639 -8.30 27.40 -35.28
C LYS A 639 -7.31 26.23 -35.28
N LEU A 640 -7.13 25.60 -34.12
CA LEU A 640 -6.23 24.46 -33.92
C LEU A 640 -6.93 23.37 -33.11
N PHE A 641 -6.58 22.12 -33.37
CA PHE A 641 -7.05 20.95 -32.64
C PHE A 641 -5.90 20.36 -31.83
N TYR A 642 -6.15 19.99 -30.57
CA TYR A 642 -5.12 19.44 -29.71
C TYR A 642 -4.93 17.94 -29.96
N LEU A 643 -3.69 17.50 -29.81
CA LEU A 643 -3.27 16.11 -29.96
C LEU A 643 -2.89 15.54 -28.59
N TYR A 644 -3.23 14.26 -28.39
CA TYR A 644 -2.97 13.55 -27.15
C TYR A 644 -2.28 12.22 -27.39
N ASP A 645 -1.24 11.91 -26.62
CA ASP A 645 -0.82 10.54 -26.39
C ASP A 645 -1.57 10.02 -25.15
N ARG A 646 -2.63 9.24 -25.38
CA ARG A 646 -3.61 8.83 -24.34
C ARG A 646 -4.25 10.05 -23.66
N ASN A 647 -3.71 10.46 -22.51
CA ASN A 647 -4.21 11.61 -21.72
C ASN A 647 -3.21 12.78 -21.68
N SER A 648 -1.98 12.60 -22.19
CA SER A 648 -0.95 13.64 -22.19
C SER A 648 -1.08 14.50 -23.43
N GLU A 649 -1.18 15.82 -23.27
CA GLU A 649 -1.19 16.76 -24.40
C GLU A 649 0.20 16.87 -25.02
N ILE A 650 0.26 16.69 -26.34
CA ILE A 650 1.53 16.57 -27.09
C ILE A 650 1.64 17.55 -28.26
N GLY A 651 0.62 18.31 -28.62
CA GLY A 651 0.71 19.13 -29.81
C GLY A 651 -0.62 19.68 -30.27
N THR A 652 -0.56 20.40 -31.40
CA THR A 652 -1.77 20.81 -32.12
C THR A 652 -1.63 20.52 -33.61
N CYS A 653 -2.76 20.35 -34.28
CA CYS A 653 -2.86 20.22 -35.72
C CYS A 653 -3.92 21.16 -36.30
N GLU A 654 -3.84 21.38 -37.61
CA GLU A 654 -4.89 22.01 -38.41
C GLU A 654 -6.02 21.02 -38.72
N GLU A 655 -7.15 21.52 -39.23
CA GLU A 655 -8.34 20.71 -39.55
C GLU A 655 -8.06 19.58 -40.57
N ASN A 656 -7.05 19.77 -41.44
CA ASN A 656 -6.61 18.77 -42.42
C ASN A 656 -5.68 17.69 -41.82
N GLY A 657 -5.43 17.72 -40.50
CA GLY A 657 -4.52 16.81 -39.81
C GLY A 657 -3.03 17.19 -39.89
N ALA A 658 -2.67 18.28 -40.57
CA ALA A 658 -1.29 18.76 -40.61
C ALA A 658 -0.85 19.22 -39.21
N ILE A 659 0.22 18.63 -38.70
CA ILE A 659 0.78 18.95 -37.39
C ILE A 659 1.31 20.39 -37.42
N TYR A 660 0.85 21.22 -36.49
CA TYR A 660 1.31 22.60 -36.32
C TYR A 660 2.49 22.69 -35.35
N GLU A 661 2.41 21.94 -34.26
CA GLU A 661 3.47 21.82 -33.25
C GLU A 661 3.35 20.45 -32.55
N LEU A 662 4.49 19.90 -32.13
CA LEU A 662 4.56 18.57 -31.52
C LEU A 662 5.65 18.52 -30.44
N LYS A 663 5.34 17.89 -29.32
CA LYS A 663 6.22 17.50 -28.23
C LYS A 663 6.31 15.98 -28.23
N VAL A 664 7.49 15.44 -28.52
CA VAL A 664 7.73 14.00 -28.51
C VAL A 664 8.03 13.55 -27.08
N LEU A 665 7.28 12.58 -26.57
CA LEU A 665 7.40 12.08 -25.20
C LEU A 665 8.32 10.85 -25.13
N GLY A 666 9.20 10.84 -24.14
CA GLY A 666 10.02 9.73 -23.68
C GLY A 666 9.80 9.42 -22.19
N LEU A 667 10.87 9.14 -21.45
CA LEU A 667 10.84 8.95 -19.99
C LEU A 667 10.70 10.27 -19.25
N GLY A 668 9.75 10.32 -18.32
CA GLY A 668 9.53 11.40 -17.37
C GLY A 668 8.49 10.96 -16.34
N VAL A 669 8.08 11.85 -15.43
CA VAL A 669 7.11 11.49 -14.39
C VAL A 669 5.78 11.13 -15.04
N LYS A 670 5.36 9.86 -14.85
CA LYS A 670 4.21 9.20 -15.52
C LYS A 670 4.15 9.47 -17.04
N GLY A 671 5.31 9.65 -17.69
CA GLY A 671 5.39 9.88 -19.13
C GLY A 671 4.91 11.26 -19.60
N GLU A 672 4.90 12.28 -18.73
CA GLU A 672 4.45 13.62 -19.11
C GLU A 672 5.37 14.76 -18.63
N ILE A 673 5.52 14.94 -17.31
CA ILE A 673 6.38 16.01 -16.76
C ILE A 673 7.85 15.60 -16.92
N GLY A 674 8.65 16.46 -17.56
CA GLY A 674 10.05 16.20 -17.87
C GLY A 674 10.25 15.12 -18.94
N ALA A 675 9.20 14.68 -19.63
CA ALA A 675 9.26 13.61 -20.62
C ALA A 675 9.56 14.09 -22.05
N ALA A 676 9.61 15.40 -22.32
CA ALA A 676 9.81 15.91 -23.68
C ALA A 676 11.23 15.58 -24.16
N VAL A 677 11.40 14.79 -25.21
CA VAL A 677 12.74 14.52 -25.80
C VAL A 677 13.01 15.41 -27.02
N ALA A 678 11.96 15.94 -27.64
CA ALA A 678 12.03 16.86 -28.76
C ALA A 678 10.81 17.77 -28.83
N ILE A 679 11.00 18.97 -29.37
CA ILE A 679 9.93 19.93 -29.65
C ILE A 679 10.04 20.38 -31.11
N GLU A 680 8.98 20.14 -31.87
CA GLU A 680 8.77 20.62 -33.23
C GLU A 680 7.83 21.82 -33.17
N ALA A 681 8.33 23.03 -33.43
CA ALA A 681 7.54 24.26 -33.39
C ALA A 681 8.05 25.27 -34.43
N GLY A 682 7.14 25.96 -35.11
CA GLY A 682 7.50 26.97 -36.12
C GLY A 682 8.35 26.41 -37.27
N CYS A 683 8.07 25.18 -37.69
CA CYS A 683 8.84 24.42 -38.70
C CYS A 683 10.32 24.20 -38.34
N ARG A 684 10.65 24.16 -37.05
CA ARG A 684 12.00 23.91 -36.54
C ARG A 684 11.96 22.82 -35.47
N LEU A 685 13.08 22.10 -35.35
CA LEU A 685 13.30 21.07 -34.34
C LEU A 685 14.18 21.61 -33.21
N PHE A 686 13.80 21.30 -31.98
CA PHE A 686 14.53 21.68 -30.79
C PHE A 686 14.69 20.52 -29.81
N ALA A 687 15.84 20.47 -29.14
CA ALA A 687 16.04 19.61 -27.97
C ALA A 687 15.78 20.42 -26.70
N PRO A 688 14.79 20.03 -25.87
CA PRO A 688 14.54 20.68 -24.59
C PRO A 688 15.55 20.24 -23.52
N LEU A 689 15.98 21.18 -22.68
CA LEU A 689 16.71 20.92 -21.45
C LEU A 689 15.78 21.17 -20.26
N HIS A 690 15.68 20.20 -19.35
CA HIS A 690 14.81 20.27 -18.18
C HIS A 690 15.60 20.58 -16.91
N ASP A 691 14.92 21.18 -15.93
CA ASP A 691 15.35 21.11 -14.54
C ASP A 691 14.84 19.83 -13.85
N PHE A 692 15.22 19.64 -12.58
CA PHE A 692 14.81 18.48 -11.79
C PHE A 692 13.29 18.34 -11.57
N ASN A 693 12.51 19.40 -11.84
CA ASN A 693 11.05 19.43 -11.71
C ASN A 693 10.34 19.20 -13.05
N GLY A 694 11.10 18.88 -14.10
CA GLY A 694 10.59 18.71 -15.45
C GLY A 694 10.17 20.02 -16.11
N THR A 695 10.57 21.18 -15.57
CA THR A 695 10.41 22.48 -16.24
C THR A 695 11.45 22.63 -17.33
N ILE A 696 11.03 23.04 -18.53
CA ILE A 696 11.97 23.32 -19.62
C ILE A 696 12.68 24.65 -19.32
N ILE A 697 14.00 24.62 -19.19
CA ILE A 697 14.85 25.80 -18.90
C ILE A 697 15.55 26.34 -20.15
N SER A 698 15.63 25.55 -21.22
CA SER A 698 16.22 25.98 -22.49
C SER A 698 15.79 25.11 -23.66
N LEU A 699 15.74 25.70 -24.86
CA LEU A 699 15.70 24.96 -26.12
C LEU A 699 17.03 25.08 -26.87
N LEU A 700 17.52 23.95 -27.36
CA LEU A 700 18.69 23.87 -28.25
C LEU A 700 18.23 23.69 -29.69
N SER A 701 18.84 24.41 -30.63
CA SER A 701 18.67 24.16 -32.06
C SER A 701 19.41 22.89 -32.49
N GLU A 702 19.08 22.36 -33.66
CA GLU A 702 19.78 21.22 -34.27
C GLU A 702 21.28 21.45 -34.46
N SER A 703 21.72 22.72 -34.55
CA SER A 703 23.14 23.08 -34.65
C SER A 703 23.85 23.14 -33.28
N GLY A 704 23.15 22.90 -32.17
CA GLY A 704 23.64 22.99 -30.80
C GLY A 704 23.71 24.41 -30.24
N GLY A 705 23.10 25.38 -30.91
CA GLY A 705 22.95 26.74 -30.38
C GLY A 705 21.77 26.82 -29.41
N VAL A 706 21.85 27.71 -28.42
CA VAL A 706 20.70 27.99 -27.54
C VAL A 706 19.70 28.88 -28.30
N ALA A 707 18.50 28.36 -28.55
CA ALA A 707 17.43 29.09 -29.23
C ALA A 707 16.65 29.99 -28.27
N GLU A 708 16.25 29.46 -27.12
CA GLU A 708 15.57 30.20 -26.04
C GLU A 708 16.05 29.71 -24.67
N ARG A 709 15.93 30.59 -23.66
CA ARG A 709 16.18 30.31 -22.23
C ARG A 709 15.01 30.82 -21.43
N TYR A 710 14.63 30.07 -20.41
CA TYR A 710 13.50 30.39 -19.54
C TYR A 710 13.99 30.51 -18.10
N SER A 711 13.79 31.68 -17.49
CA SER A 711 13.90 31.87 -16.04
C SER A 711 12.48 31.93 -15.51
N ILE A 712 12.14 30.89 -14.75
CA ILE A 712 10.80 30.61 -14.26
C ILE A 712 10.92 30.42 -12.75
N ASP A 713 10.12 31.17 -11.98
CA ASP A 713 10.13 31.05 -10.53
C ASP A 713 9.49 29.73 -10.05
N PRO A 714 9.59 29.39 -8.75
CA PRO A 714 9.02 28.15 -8.22
C PRO A 714 7.51 28.00 -8.45
N PHE A 715 6.76 29.08 -8.64
CA PHE A 715 5.31 29.07 -8.89
C PHE A 715 4.97 29.29 -10.37
N GLY A 716 5.93 29.15 -11.29
CA GLY A 716 5.68 29.18 -12.72
C GLY A 716 5.61 30.57 -13.34
N LYS A 717 5.93 31.65 -12.60
CA LYS A 717 5.97 33.00 -13.14
C LYS A 717 7.23 33.17 -14.00
N GLU A 718 7.04 33.60 -15.23
CA GLU A 718 8.12 33.76 -16.20
C GLU A 718 8.61 35.21 -16.23
N ALA A 719 9.93 35.42 -16.32
CA ALA A 719 10.49 36.76 -16.48
C ALA A 719 10.15 37.39 -17.84
N GLN A 720 10.05 36.56 -18.88
CA GLN A 720 9.65 36.94 -20.24
C GLN A 720 8.88 35.77 -20.88
N PRO A 721 7.79 36.02 -21.62
CA PRO A 721 7.08 34.97 -22.33
C PRO A 721 7.91 34.42 -23.49
N SER A 722 7.79 33.13 -23.75
CA SER A 722 8.40 32.49 -24.93
C SER A 722 7.73 32.94 -26.23
N SER A 723 8.50 32.99 -27.31
CA SER A 723 8.01 33.27 -28.66
C SER A 723 7.82 32.02 -29.52
N ILE A 724 8.35 30.86 -29.07
CA ILE A 724 8.43 29.63 -29.86
C ILE A 724 7.76 28.45 -29.14
N ASN A 725 8.02 28.29 -27.85
CA ASN A 725 7.75 27.06 -27.11
C ASN A 725 6.49 27.18 -26.24
N PRO A 726 5.40 26.46 -26.55
CA PRO A 726 4.23 26.48 -25.71
C PRO A 726 4.40 25.67 -24.41
N TRP A 727 5.35 24.73 -24.32
CA TRP A 727 5.54 23.87 -23.14
C TRP A 727 6.69 24.33 -22.27
N ARG A 728 6.44 24.80 -21.04
CA ARG A 728 7.49 25.45 -20.23
C ARG A 728 7.49 24.96 -18.79
N PHE A 729 6.77 25.63 -17.89
CA PHE A 729 6.67 25.22 -16.49
C PHE A 729 6.08 23.82 -16.37
N CYS A 730 6.77 22.92 -15.67
CA CYS A 730 6.45 21.48 -15.59
C CYS A 730 6.20 20.80 -16.95
N SER A 731 6.80 21.30 -18.04
CA SER A 731 6.54 20.83 -19.41
C SER A 731 5.06 20.91 -19.85
N LYS A 732 4.27 21.77 -19.18
CA LYS A 732 2.85 22.02 -19.46
C LYS A 732 2.67 23.19 -20.41
N ARG A 733 1.55 23.16 -21.13
CA ARG A 733 1.23 24.13 -22.17
C ARG A 733 0.74 25.45 -21.58
N HIS A 734 1.28 26.56 -22.06
CA HIS A 734 0.82 27.90 -21.74
C HIS A 734 -0.19 28.43 -22.77
N GLU A 735 -1.23 29.10 -22.29
CA GLU A 735 -2.31 29.73 -23.06
C GLU A 735 -2.67 31.09 -22.44
N GLU A 736 -2.28 32.20 -23.09
CA GLU A 736 -2.58 33.59 -22.65
C GLU A 736 -2.27 33.84 -21.15
N GLY A 737 -1.09 33.42 -20.70
CA GLY A 737 -0.63 33.60 -19.32
C GLY A 737 -1.13 32.54 -18.33
N LEU A 738 -2.05 31.66 -18.74
CA LEU A 738 -2.47 30.49 -17.96
C LEU A 738 -1.70 29.24 -18.40
N ILE A 739 -1.68 28.22 -17.55
CA ILE A 739 -1.01 26.94 -17.82
C ILE A 739 -2.03 25.81 -17.72
N PHE A 740 -2.19 25.02 -18.78
CA PHE A 740 -3.14 23.92 -18.80
C PHE A 740 -2.52 22.64 -18.26
N PHE A 741 -3.12 22.10 -17.20
CA PHE A 741 -2.67 20.86 -16.57
C PHE A 741 -3.56 19.66 -16.90
N GLY A 742 -4.55 19.76 -17.78
CA GLY A 742 -5.43 18.64 -18.15
C GLY A 742 -6.86 18.84 -17.66
N SER A 743 -7.07 18.96 -16.35
CA SER A 743 -8.41 19.18 -15.78
C SER A 743 -8.65 20.64 -15.38
N ARG A 744 -7.58 21.40 -15.16
CA ARG A 744 -7.63 22.79 -14.70
C ARG A 744 -6.58 23.65 -15.40
N PHE A 745 -6.89 24.95 -15.46
CA PHE A 745 -5.90 25.98 -15.72
C PHE A 745 -5.29 26.46 -14.40
N TYR A 746 -3.97 26.60 -14.40
CA TYR A 746 -3.18 27.21 -13.34
C TYR A 746 -2.85 28.65 -13.73
N ASP A 747 -2.97 29.58 -12.79
CA ASP A 747 -2.59 30.98 -12.97
C ASP A 747 -1.29 31.27 -12.20
N PRO A 748 -0.13 31.34 -12.89
CA PRO A 748 1.16 31.62 -12.26
C PRO A 748 1.25 33.02 -11.65
N SER A 749 0.42 33.97 -12.11
CA SER A 749 0.40 35.32 -11.52
C SER A 749 -0.26 35.36 -10.14
N LEU A 750 -1.11 34.37 -9.85
CA LEU A 750 -1.74 34.16 -8.54
C LEU A 750 -1.06 33.04 -7.72
N GLY A 751 -0.17 32.27 -8.35
CA GLY A 751 0.48 31.11 -7.74
C GLY A 751 -0.47 29.96 -7.42
N ARG A 752 -1.62 29.84 -8.14
CA ARG A 752 -2.70 28.92 -7.74
C ARG A 752 -3.61 28.48 -8.89
N TRP A 753 -4.46 27.48 -8.64
CA TRP A 753 -5.46 27.02 -9.61
C TRP A 753 -6.54 28.07 -9.86
N LEU A 754 -6.97 28.20 -11.11
CA LEU A 754 -7.99 29.17 -11.50
C LEU A 754 -9.39 28.77 -11.00
N THR A 755 -9.72 27.48 -11.05
CA THR A 755 -11.03 26.92 -10.67
C THR A 755 -10.91 25.95 -9.48
N PRO A 756 -12.01 25.72 -8.73
CA PRO A 756 -12.03 24.73 -7.66
C PRO A 756 -11.65 23.34 -8.17
N ASP A 757 -11.01 22.56 -7.32
CA ASP A 757 -10.64 21.18 -7.62
C ASP A 757 -11.84 20.31 -8.06
N PRO A 758 -11.83 19.72 -9.27
CA PRO A 758 -12.85 18.78 -9.71
C PRO A 758 -12.92 17.53 -8.84
N ALA A 759 -11.81 17.17 -8.18
CA ALA A 759 -11.73 16.09 -7.22
C ALA A 759 -12.14 16.49 -5.79
N ASP A 760 -12.69 17.70 -5.64
CA ASP A 760 -13.22 18.22 -4.38
C ASP A 760 -12.12 18.27 -3.30
N PHE A 761 -12.46 17.97 -2.05
CA PHE A 761 -11.55 18.09 -0.91
C PHE A 761 -10.45 17.02 -0.76
N ALA A 762 -10.07 16.34 -1.84
CA ALA A 762 -9.08 15.28 -1.77
C ALA A 762 -7.67 15.79 -1.42
N ASP A 763 -7.31 16.97 -1.92
CA ASP A 763 -6.02 17.64 -1.68
C ASP A 763 -6.03 18.58 -0.46
N GLY A 764 -7.10 18.55 0.32
CA GLY A 764 -7.27 19.36 1.52
C GLY A 764 -8.43 20.35 1.43
N PRO A 765 -8.52 21.31 2.36
CA PRO A 765 -9.65 22.22 2.47
C PRO A 765 -9.61 23.42 1.50
N ASN A 766 -8.46 23.74 0.90
CA ASN A 766 -8.32 24.84 -0.05
C ASN A 766 -8.33 24.30 -1.48
N LEU A 767 -9.48 24.40 -2.16
CA LEU A 767 -9.70 23.84 -3.50
C LEU A 767 -8.92 24.54 -4.62
N TYR A 768 -8.24 25.64 -4.33
CA TYR A 768 -7.45 26.41 -5.30
C TYR A 768 -5.93 26.28 -5.06
N LEU A 769 -5.51 25.60 -3.99
CA LEU A 769 -4.10 25.52 -3.58
C LEU A 769 -3.27 24.73 -4.59
N PHE A 770 -2.17 25.31 -5.06
CA PHE A 770 -1.24 24.62 -5.93
C PHE A 770 -0.20 23.85 -5.11
N VAL A 771 -0.22 22.52 -5.23
CA VAL A 771 0.77 21.58 -4.68
C VAL A 771 1.24 21.87 -3.25
N ALA A 772 0.29 22.23 -2.37
CA ALA A 772 0.52 22.59 -0.97
C ALA A 772 1.52 23.74 -0.73
N ASN A 773 1.72 24.65 -1.70
CA ASN A 773 2.77 25.67 -1.70
C ASN A 773 4.19 25.09 -1.56
N THR A 774 4.41 23.84 -2.01
CA THR A 774 5.71 23.16 -2.02
C THR A 774 6.12 22.75 -3.45
N PRO A 775 6.16 23.68 -4.43
CA PRO A 775 6.27 23.34 -5.85
C PRO A 775 7.62 22.75 -6.26
N LEU A 776 8.66 22.90 -5.43
CA LEU A 776 9.97 22.29 -5.68
C LEU A 776 10.01 20.79 -5.36
N ASN A 777 9.07 20.28 -4.55
CA ASN A 777 9.06 18.90 -4.08
C ASN A 777 7.78 18.15 -4.43
N ARG A 778 6.79 18.84 -4.98
CA ARG A 778 5.47 18.29 -5.30
C ARG A 778 5.05 18.77 -6.69
N LEU A 779 4.31 17.93 -7.38
CA LEU A 779 3.76 18.20 -8.70
C LEU A 779 2.28 17.84 -8.72
N ASP A 780 1.57 18.33 -9.72
CA ASP A 780 0.24 17.84 -10.07
C ASP A 780 0.27 17.53 -11.57
N LEU A 781 -0.02 16.30 -11.93
CA LEU A 781 0.04 15.87 -13.32
C LEU A 781 -1.18 16.34 -14.10
N PHE A 782 -2.36 16.24 -13.51
CA PHE A 782 -3.62 16.40 -14.24
C PHE A 782 -4.48 17.58 -13.75
N GLY A 783 -3.95 18.38 -12.83
CA GLY A 783 -4.71 19.42 -12.13
C GLY A 783 -5.80 18.83 -11.26
N LEU A 784 -5.50 17.75 -10.51
CA LEU A 784 -6.47 17.04 -9.66
C LEU A 784 -5.93 16.74 -8.27
N PHE A 785 -4.69 16.28 -8.17
CA PHE A 785 -4.09 15.93 -6.89
C PHE A 785 -2.59 16.17 -6.92
N SER A 786 -2.10 16.68 -5.81
CA SER A 786 -0.70 16.91 -5.58
C SER A 786 -0.02 15.62 -5.15
N GLU A 787 1.01 15.23 -5.89
CA GLU A 787 1.86 14.09 -5.57
C GLU A 787 3.27 14.58 -5.23
N PRO A 788 3.99 13.91 -4.31
CA PRO A 788 5.40 14.19 -4.13
C PRO A 788 6.16 13.86 -5.42
N HIS A 789 7.12 14.71 -5.78
CA HIS A 789 7.91 14.56 -7.02
C HIS A 789 8.74 13.27 -7.01
N PHE A 790 9.17 12.86 -5.82
CA PHE A 790 9.85 11.60 -5.57
C PHE A 790 9.11 10.92 -4.43
N ASP A 791 8.74 9.66 -4.63
CA ASP A 791 8.06 8.91 -3.60
C ASP A 791 9.04 8.66 -2.43
N GLN A 792 8.98 9.52 -1.41
CA GLN A 792 9.72 9.33 -0.18
C GLN A 792 9.15 8.16 0.63
N GLN A 793 7.96 7.68 0.28
CA GLN A 793 7.40 6.49 0.86
C GLN A 793 7.99 5.31 0.09
N PHE A 794 8.96 4.63 0.71
CA PHE A 794 8.97 3.18 0.58
C PHE A 794 7.51 2.73 0.64
N ARG A 795 7.04 1.98 -0.35
CA ARG A 795 5.73 1.32 -0.29
C ARG A 795 5.67 0.52 1.02
N ILE A 796 5.15 1.13 2.08
CA ILE A 796 4.77 0.46 3.31
C ILE A 796 3.38 -0.12 3.01
N GLU A 797 3.35 -1.07 2.11
CA GLU A 797 2.33 -2.10 2.18
C GLU A 797 2.90 -3.14 3.14
N VAL A 798 2.42 -3.13 4.38
CA VAL A 798 2.51 -4.31 5.23
C VAL A 798 1.46 -5.27 4.65
N PRO A 799 1.85 -6.37 3.98
CA PRO A 799 0.87 -7.37 3.64
C PRO A 799 0.44 -8.01 4.97
N ILE A 800 -0.78 -7.75 5.42
CA ILE A 800 -1.41 -8.58 6.45
C ILE A 800 -1.82 -9.88 5.74
N ALA A 801 -0.86 -10.77 5.52
CA ALA A 801 -1.15 -12.13 5.12
C ALA A 801 -1.67 -12.88 6.36
N ASN A 802 -2.98 -13.09 6.43
CA ASN A 802 -3.59 -14.05 7.33
C ASN A 802 -3.18 -15.47 6.88
N ILE A 803 -2.04 -15.97 7.35
CA ILE A 803 -1.66 -17.38 7.16
C ILE A 803 -2.13 -18.19 8.37
N THR A 804 -2.99 -19.16 8.08
CA THR A 804 -3.46 -20.15 9.05
C THR A 804 -2.49 -21.33 9.01
N LEU A 805 -1.76 -21.60 10.10
CA LEU A 805 -0.83 -22.74 10.20
C LEU A 805 -1.58 -24.05 10.53
N PRO A 806 -1.26 -25.18 9.86
CA PRO A 806 -1.58 -26.52 10.33
C PRO A 806 -0.61 -26.98 11.45
N SER A 807 -1.09 -27.88 12.31
CA SER A 807 -0.43 -28.35 13.55
C SER A 807 0.71 -29.35 13.36
N VAL A 808 1.59 -29.38 14.37
CA VAL A 808 2.81 -30.19 14.55
C VAL A 808 2.51 -31.68 14.81
N THR A 809 2.78 -32.55 13.83
CA THR A 809 2.91 -34.02 14.05
C THR A 809 3.91 -34.63 13.05
N GLY A 810 5.22 -34.42 13.23
CA GLY A 810 6.20 -34.89 12.23
C GLY A 810 7.66 -34.99 12.66
N LEU A 811 7.99 -35.35 13.90
CA LEU A 811 9.39 -35.35 14.37
C LEU A 811 10.08 -36.72 14.47
N LEU A 812 9.56 -37.79 13.86
CA LEU A 812 10.21 -39.12 13.90
C LEU A 812 10.24 -39.90 12.58
N ASN A 813 10.21 -39.19 11.47
CA ASN A 813 10.65 -39.68 10.16
C ASN A 813 10.70 -38.47 9.23
N CYS A 814 11.81 -37.72 9.25
CA CYS A 814 11.99 -36.67 8.26
C CYS A 814 12.24 -37.33 6.90
N LYS A 815 11.21 -37.31 6.03
CA LYS A 815 11.46 -37.40 4.59
C LYS A 815 12.05 -36.06 4.17
N VAL A 816 13.37 -36.00 4.04
CA VAL A 816 14.04 -34.90 3.36
C VAL A 816 14.16 -35.32 1.90
N PHE A 817 13.39 -34.70 1.01
CA PHE A 817 13.59 -34.91 -0.42
C PHE A 817 14.95 -34.33 -0.81
N ILE A 818 15.81 -35.16 -1.39
CA ILE A 818 17.06 -34.71 -2.02
C ILE A 818 16.68 -34.14 -3.38
N GLY A 819 16.58 -32.80 -3.42
CA GLY A 819 16.29 -31.99 -4.60
C GLY A 819 16.45 -30.49 -4.31
N GLU A 820 17.58 -29.95 -4.78
CA GLU A 820 18.01 -28.54 -4.97
C GLU A 820 18.30 -27.60 -3.79
N VAL A 821 18.19 -28.04 -2.53
CA VAL A 821 19.06 -27.47 -1.47
C VAL A 821 20.14 -28.48 -1.12
N LYS A 822 21.38 -28.16 -1.48
CA LYS A 822 22.56 -28.97 -1.12
C LYS A 822 22.75 -28.88 0.39
N LEU A 823 22.32 -29.93 1.10
CA LEU A 823 22.50 -30.07 2.53
C LEU A 823 23.97 -30.45 2.76
N ASP A 824 24.87 -29.46 2.66
CA ASP A 824 26.29 -29.64 2.94
C ASP A 824 26.63 -29.06 4.32
N SER A 825 25.67 -28.42 5.00
CA SER A 825 25.93 -27.76 6.29
C SER A 825 24.68 -27.49 7.13
N ILE A 826 24.80 -27.56 8.45
CA ILE A 826 23.79 -27.14 9.43
C ILE A 826 24.32 -26.00 10.30
N LEU A 827 23.43 -25.12 10.76
CA LEU A 827 23.77 -23.97 11.60
C LEU A 827 23.35 -24.24 13.04
N ILE A 828 24.27 -24.08 13.98
CA ILE A 828 24.01 -24.28 15.43
C ILE A 828 24.55 -23.05 16.16
N GLY A 829 23.64 -22.28 16.78
CA GLY A 829 23.98 -20.93 17.24
C GLY A 829 24.23 -19.98 16.06
N LEU A 830 25.40 -19.33 16.02
CA LEU A 830 25.83 -18.43 14.94
C LEU A 830 26.90 -19.04 14.01
N GLN A 831 27.24 -20.33 14.16
CA GLN A 831 28.26 -21.00 13.33
C GLN A 831 27.68 -22.14 12.48
N ARG A 832 28.32 -22.35 11.32
CA ARG A 832 27.92 -23.27 10.25
C ARG A 832 28.86 -24.50 10.25
N TYR A 833 28.29 -25.69 10.43
CA TYR A 833 28.99 -26.98 10.46
C TYR A 833 28.69 -27.76 9.20
N GLN A 834 29.70 -28.32 8.53
CA GLN A 834 29.48 -29.17 7.35
C GLN A 834 29.23 -30.62 7.75
N LEU A 835 28.20 -31.23 7.16
CA LEU A 835 27.86 -32.64 7.39
C LEU A 835 28.26 -33.49 6.19
N HIS A 836 28.84 -34.65 6.48
CA HIS A 836 29.38 -35.58 5.49
C HIS A 836 28.48 -36.80 5.39
N PHE A 837 27.70 -36.87 4.32
CA PHE A 837 26.79 -37.98 4.07
C PHE A 837 27.48 -39.07 3.25
N SER A 838 27.25 -40.33 3.62
CA SER A 838 27.72 -41.46 2.85
C SER A 838 26.97 -41.59 1.52
N PRO A 839 27.57 -42.21 0.49
CA PRO A 839 26.92 -42.42 -0.82
C PRO A 839 25.59 -43.18 -0.72
N GLU A 840 25.46 -44.08 0.25
CA GLU A 840 24.23 -44.83 0.50
C GLU A 840 23.11 -43.95 1.12
N GLU A 841 23.45 -43.02 2.02
CA GLU A 841 22.49 -42.07 2.64
C GLU A 841 21.95 -41.06 1.64
N LEU A 842 22.84 -40.55 0.79
CA LEU A 842 22.48 -39.66 -0.33
C LEU A 842 21.56 -40.35 -1.34
N LYS A 843 21.61 -41.68 -1.44
CA LYS A 843 20.78 -42.46 -2.35
C LYS A 843 19.42 -42.83 -1.75
N ALA A 844 19.33 -42.97 -0.42
CA ALA A 844 18.12 -43.36 0.29
C ALA A 844 17.12 -42.21 0.49
N GLY A 845 17.55 -40.94 0.39
CA GLY A 845 16.67 -39.78 0.57
C GLY A 845 16.07 -39.67 1.97
N ARG A 846 16.71 -40.31 2.96
CA ARG A 846 16.38 -40.23 4.38
C ARG A 846 17.69 -40.31 5.14
N VAL A 847 17.93 -39.35 6.02
CA VAL A 847 19.10 -39.32 6.88
C VAL A 847 18.64 -39.23 8.32
N ASN A 848 19.30 -39.99 9.19
CA ASN A 848 19.10 -39.92 10.62
C ASN A 848 20.17 -38.99 11.20
N LEU A 849 19.75 -37.81 11.65
CA LEU A 849 20.66 -36.77 12.16
C LEU A 849 21.50 -37.23 13.37
N LEU A 850 21.06 -38.27 14.09
CA LEU A 850 21.81 -38.88 15.19
C LEU A 850 23.05 -39.66 14.71
N ASP A 851 23.10 -40.09 13.45
CA ASP A 851 24.23 -40.83 12.90
C ASP A 851 25.39 -39.89 12.48
N HIS A 852 25.10 -38.60 12.29
CA HIS A 852 26.09 -37.53 12.07
C HIS A 852 26.39 -36.71 13.33
N PHE A 853 25.96 -37.16 14.51
CA PHE A 853 26.01 -36.39 15.75
C PHE A 853 27.42 -35.88 16.10
N THR A 854 28.48 -36.65 15.81
CA THR A 854 29.88 -36.27 16.03
C THR A 854 30.36 -35.08 15.18
N GLU A 855 29.66 -34.77 14.08
CA GLU A 855 29.94 -33.63 13.19
C GLU A 855 29.20 -32.35 13.65
N ILE A 856 28.28 -32.50 14.60
CA ILE A 856 27.36 -31.49 15.15
C ILE A 856 27.80 -31.06 16.57
N VAL A 857 28.64 -31.86 17.24
CA VAL A 857 29.23 -31.51 18.54
C VAL A 857 30.26 -30.39 18.37
N PRO A 858 30.08 -29.23 19.02
CA PRO A 858 31.03 -28.12 18.89
C PRO A 858 32.39 -28.48 19.49
N LYS A 859 33.48 -28.13 18.80
CA LYS A 859 34.81 -28.07 19.41
C LYS A 859 34.85 -26.90 20.40
N GLU A 860 35.59 -27.07 21.50
CA GLU A 860 35.57 -26.27 22.73
C GLU A 860 35.15 -24.80 22.60
N GLY A 861 34.18 -24.39 23.43
CA GLY A 861 33.91 -22.97 23.73
C GLY A 861 32.66 -22.35 23.10
N MET A 862 31.72 -23.12 22.55
CA MET A 862 30.46 -22.56 22.00
C MET A 862 29.22 -22.83 22.86
N VAL A 863 28.40 -21.79 22.99
CA VAL A 863 27.13 -21.76 23.71
C VAL A 863 25.98 -22.10 22.75
N ILE A 864 25.18 -23.10 23.07
CA ILE A 864 23.91 -23.39 22.38
C ILE A 864 22.78 -23.15 23.38
N SER A 865 21.83 -22.27 23.04
CA SER A 865 20.68 -21.94 23.88
C SER A 865 19.38 -22.37 23.21
N LEU A 866 18.67 -23.30 23.83
CA LEU A 866 17.26 -23.57 23.58
C LEU A 866 16.58 -23.75 24.94
N VAL A 867 15.47 -23.05 25.21
CA VAL A 867 14.66 -23.31 26.41
C VAL A 867 13.17 -23.15 26.06
N THR A 868 12.37 -24.13 26.45
CA THR A 868 10.89 -24.14 26.45
C THR A 868 10.38 -24.15 27.90
N ALA A 869 9.23 -23.53 28.20
CA ALA A 869 8.54 -23.65 29.49
C ALA A 869 7.00 -23.58 29.39
N GLN A 870 6.31 -24.73 29.27
CA GLN A 870 4.84 -24.78 29.34
C GLN A 870 4.35 -24.93 30.78
N ASN A 871 3.09 -24.60 31.03
CA ASN A 871 2.52 -24.38 32.36
C ASN A 871 1.74 -25.58 32.92
N GLY A 872 2.02 -25.91 34.19
CA GLY A 872 1.01 -26.29 35.20
C GLY A 872 1.11 -25.47 36.49
N ILE A 873 2.13 -24.61 36.59
CA ILE A 873 2.43 -23.82 37.77
C ILE A 873 1.62 -22.52 37.67
N ARG A 874 0.77 -22.23 38.66
CA ARG A 874 0.23 -20.86 38.83
C ARG A 874 1.36 -19.95 39.31
N THR A 875 2.29 -19.64 38.40
CA THR A 875 3.49 -18.84 38.64
C THR A 875 3.36 -17.54 37.86
N LYS A 876 3.78 -16.43 38.47
CA LYS A 876 3.84 -15.14 37.79
C LYS A 876 5.19 -15.05 37.06
N ILE A 877 5.26 -14.38 35.90
CA ILE A 877 6.47 -14.19 35.04
C ILE A 877 7.76 -13.93 35.82
N LYS A 878 7.66 -13.25 36.96
CA LYS A 878 8.75 -12.87 37.85
C LYS A 878 9.43 -14.04 38.59
N ASP A 879 8.68 -15.08 38.91
CA ASP A 879 9.16 -16.26 39.65
C ASP A 879 9.82 -17.26 38.71
N PHE A 880 9.30 -17.29 37.47
CA PHE A 880 9.89 -17.97 36.34
C PHE A 880 11.31 -17.46 36.02
N SER A 881 11.56 -16.14 36.11
CA SER A 881 12.89 -15.57 35.89
C SER A 881 13.92 -15.94 36.98
N GLN A 882 13.49 -16.18 38.22
CA GLN A 882 14.40 -16.57 39.32
C GLN A 882 14.74 -18.06 39.27
N MET A 883 13.76 -18.90 38.94
CA MET A 883 13.95 -20.30 38.59
C MET A 883 15.00 -20.42 37.47
N SER A 884 14.83 -19.65 36.39
CA SER A 884 15.78 -19.58 35.27
C SER A 884 17.20 -19.20 35.69
N ARG A 885 17.38 -18.24 36.62
CA ARG A 885 18.72 -17.86 37.13
C ARG A 885 19.35 -18.90 38.05
N SER A 886 18.57 -19.65 38.84
CA SER A 886 19.10 -20.74 39.68
C SER A 886 19.66 -21.86 38.80
N ILE A 887 18.90 -22.20 37.75
CA ILE A 887 19.29 -23.17 36.73
C ILE A 887 20.57 -22.71 36.02
N MET A 888 20.61 -21.45 35.58
CA MET A 888 21.78 -20.86 34.91
C MET A 888 23.06 -20.86 35.76
N LYS A 889 22.97 -20.86 37.11
CA LYS A 889 24.14 -20.94 37.99
C LYS A 889 24.69 -22.37 38.13
N LYS A 890 23.86 -23.38 37.85
CA LYS A 890 24.19 -24.80 37.97
C LYS A 890 24.69 -25.39 36.64
N ILE A 891 24.47 -24.68 35.53
CA ILE A 891 24.92 -25.07 34.21
C ILE A 891 26.37 -24.52 34.01
N PRO A 892 27.41 -25.36 33.88
CA PRO A 892 28.78 -24.94 33.52
C PRO A 892 28.85 -24.16 32.20
N GLU A 893 29.94 -23.42 31.98
CA GLU A 893 30.08 -22.45 30.88
C GLU A 893 30.15 -23.07 29.46
N THR A 894 30.35 -24.39 29.36
CA THR A 894 30.53 -25.13 28.10
C THR A 894 29.59 -26.35 27.91
N PRO A 895 28.26 -26.25 28.09
CA PRO A 895 27.36 -27.40 28.10
C PRO A 895 26.70 -27.65 26.73
N LEU A 896 26.38 -28.90 26.41
CA LEU A 896 25.48 -29.24 25.30
C LEU A 896 24.06 -29.52 25.83
N PHE A 897 23.08 -28.85 25.22
CA PHE A 897 21.68 -28.89 25.66
C PHE A 897 20.81 -29.67 24.68
N ILE A 898 20.05 -30.66 25.16
CA ILE A 898 19.15 -31.47 24.34
C ILE A 898 17.75 -31.49 24.98
N GLY A 899 16.85 -30.64 24.48
CA GLY A 899 15.47 -30.57 24.94
C GLY A 899 14.54 -31.43 24.10
N LEU A 900 13.72 -32.27 24.75
CA LEU A 900 12.58 -32.93 24.10
C LEU A 900 11.29 -32.27 24.57
N HIS A 901 10.55 -31.67 23.63
CA HIS A 901 9.24 -31.11 23.89
C HIS A 901 8.14 -32.00 23.30
N ASN A 902 7.15 -32.36 24.13
CA ASN A 902 5.95 -33.06 23.71
C ASN A 902 4.76 -32.14 24.03
N PRO A 903 3.98 -31.67 23.04
CA PRO A 903 2.92 -30.70 23.28
C PRO A 903 1.80 -31.30 24.15
N THR A 904 1.39 -30.56 25.19
CA THR A 904 0.33 -30.99 26.12
C THR A 904 -1.05 -30.94 25.46
N GLU A 905 -1.88 -31.96 25.67
CA GLU A 905 -3.29 -31.99 25.19
C GLU A 905 -4.29 -31.62 26.30
N GLY A 906 -3.79 -31.17 27.45
CA GLY A 906 -4.55 -30.71 28.60
C GLY A 906 -4.44 -31.65 29.80
N LEU A 907 -4.38 -31.05 31.00
CA LEU A 907 -4.09 -31.71 32.27
C LEU A 907 -4.89 -33.01 32.55
N LEU A 908 -6.15 -33.11 32.12
CA LEU A 908 -6.97 -34.32 32.34
C LEU A 908 -6.58 -35.49 31.42
N ARG A 909 -6.13 -35.23 30.18
CA ARG A 909 -5.58 -36.25 29.29
C ARG A 909 -4.19 -36.68 29.74
N ASP A 910 -3.38 -35.74 30.19
CA ASP A 910 -2.04 -35.97 30.71
C ASP A 910 -2.11 -36.84 31.98
N LEU A 911 -3.04 -36.56 32.89
CA LEU A 911 -3.34 -37.41 34.06
C LEU A 911 -3.92 -38.78 33.67
N GLY A 912 -4.72 -38.85 32.61
CA GLY A 912 -5.23 -40.12 32.07
C GLY A 912 -4.10 -41.01 31.54
N ARG A 913 -3.14 -40.43 30.81
CA ARG A 913 -1.96 -41.14 30.30
C ARG A 913 -1.04 -41.60 31.43
N VAL A 914 -0.77 -40.76 32.42
CA VAL A 914 -0.03 -41.17 33.63
C VAL A 914 -0.74 -42.32 34.35
N SER A 915 -2.07 -42.30 34.41
CA SER A 915 -2.86 -43.42 34.97
C SER A 915 -2.77 -44.69 34.13
N ASP A 916 -2.72 -44.60 32.80
CA ASP A 916 -2.56 -45.75 31.91
C ASP A 916 -1.12 -46.30 31.94
N GLU A 917 -0.13 -45.44 32.12
CA GLU A 917 1.27 -45.81 32.37
C GLU A 917 1.46 -46.51 33.71
N GLN A 918 0.78 -46.05 34.77
CA GLN A 918 0.75 -46.75 36.07
C GLN A 918 0.12 -48.15 35.97
N ARG A 919 -0.73 -48.40 34.96
CA ARG A 919 -1.27 -49.72 34.63
C ARG A 919 -0.35 -50.55 33.73
N GLN A 920 0.89 -50.10 33.51
CA GLN A 920 1.93 -50.71 32.67
C GLN A 920 1.56 -50.89 31.19
N ILE A 921 0.58 -50.15 30.67
CA ILE A 921 0.22 -50.18 29.26
C ILE A 921 1.21 -49.30 28.49
N GLU A 922 1.97 -49.88 27.55
CA GLU A 922 2.94 -49.13 26.76
C GLU A 922 2.24 -48.24 25.74
N THR A 923 2.35 -46.92 25.94
CA THR A 923 1.81 -45.94 25.02
C THR A 923 2.81 -45.67 23.89
N ARG A 924 2.31 -45.24 22.73
CA ARG A 924 3.15 -44.83 21.60
C ARG A 924 4.18 -43.76 21.98
N ALA A 925 3.86 -42.90 22.95
CA ALA A 925 4.75 -41.88 23.47
C ALA A 925 5.96 -42.46 24.23
N VAL A 926 5.75 -43.51 25.05
CA VAL A 926 6.84 -44.23 25.73
C VAL A 926 7.77 -44.90 24.71
N ALA A 927 7.21 -45.60 23.73
CA ALA A 927 8.00 -46.29 22.70
C ALA A 927 8.88 -45.30 21.89
N THR A 928 8.29 -44.17 21.50
CA THR A 928 8.99 -43.07 20.82
C THR A 928 10.09 -42.46 21.69
N LYS A 929 9.81 -42.18 22.96
CA LYS A 929 10.81 -41.60 23.87
C LYS A 929 11.95 -42.57 24.17
N ARG A 930 11.67 -43.87 24.23
CA ARG A 930 12.70 -44.91 24.37
C ARG A 930 13.63 -44.96 23.17
N GLN A 931 13.09 -44.94 21.95
CA GLN A 931 13.92 -44.93 20.75
C GLN A 931 14.90 -43.75 20.74
N PHE A 932 14.44 -42.58 21.19
CA PHE A 932 15.31 -41.42 21.34
C PHE A 932 16.39 -41.61 22.41
N LEU A 933 16.04 -42.04 23.62
CA LEU A 933 17.00 -42.19 24.71
C LEU A 933 18.02 -43.31 24.44
N VAL A 934 17.61 -44.37 23.75
CA VAL A 934 18.51 -45.41 23.23
C VAL A 934 19.53 -44.79 22.28
N ALA A 935 19.08 -44.08 21.25
CA ALA A 935 19.98 -43.44 20.30
C ALA A 935 20.90 -42.41 20.98
N LEU A 936 20.38 -41.65 21.94
CA LEU A 936 21.18 -40.72 22.73
C LEU A 936 22.26 -41.43 23.55
N SER A 937 21.92 -42.51 24.25
CA SER A 937 22.88 -43.27 25.07
C SER A 937 24.01 -43.88 24.26
N GLU A 938 23.73 -44.36 23.04
CA GLU A 938 24.72 -44.95 22.15
C GLU A 938 25.72 -43.91 21.61
N GLN A 939 25.31 -42.64 21.55
CA GLN A 939 26.17 -41.53 21.15
C GLN A 939 26.93 -40.93 22.33
N LEU A 940 26.31 -40.84 23.52
CA LEU A 940 26.95 -40.31 24.73
C LEU A 940 28.18 -41.10 25.15
N GLY A 941 28.19 -42.42 24.96
CA GLY A 941 29.33 -43.28 25.28
C GLY A 941 30.60 -43.01 24.45
N LYS A 942 30.51 -42.14 23.42
CA LYS A 942 31.60 -41.78 22.51
C LYS A 942 32.14 -40.37 22.75
N VAL A 943 31.62 -39.62 23.73
CA VAL A 943 31.97 -38.21 23.96
C VAL A 943 32.51 -38.00 25.39
N ASN A 944 33.33 -36.97 25.59
CA ASN A 944 33.97 -36.70 26.88
C ASN A 944 32.94 -36.49 28.01
N PRO A 945 32.97 -37.27 29.10
CA PRO A 945 32.09 -37.09 30.26
C PRO A 945 32.24 -35.75 30.99
N GLN A 946 33.30 -34.99 30.72
CA GLN A 946 33.51 -33.65 31.30
C GLN A 946 32.62 -32.57 30.67
N ALA A 947 31.95 -32.84 29.55
CA ALA A 947 30.92 -31.96 29.00
C ALA A 947 29.56 -32.23 29.67
N LEU A 948 28.83 -31.18 30.03
CA LEU A 948 27.47 -31.32 30.59
C LEU A 948 26.46 -31.62 29.48
N TRP A 949 25.72 -32.73 29.60
CA TRP A 949 24.65 -33.12 28.69
C TRP A 949 23.31 -32.99 29.39
N LEU A 950 22.50 -32.00 29.01
CA LEU A 950 21.28 -31.64 29.73
C LEU A 950 20.01 -32.12 29.00
N HIS A 951 19.27 -33.03 29.61
CA HIS A 951 17.93 -33.45 29.21
C HIS A 951 16.86 -32.72 30.05
N ILE A 952 15.81 -32.19 29.40
CA ILE A 952 14.74 -31.46 30.11
C ILE A 952 13.40 -32.15 29.93
N ASP A 953 12.72 -32.37 31.07
CA ASP A 953 11.41 -33.00 31.13
C ASP A 953 10.35 -32.11 31.77
N HIS A 954 9.11 -32.21 31.28
CA HIS A 954 7.97 -31.42 31.75
C HIS A 954 6.67 -32.25 31.88
N SER A 955 5.84 -31.97 32.89
CA SER A 955 4.54 -32.65 33.12
C SER A 955 4.65 -34.18 33.24
N GLU A 956 3.98 -34.96 32.37
CA GLU A 956 4.06 -36.43 32.36
C GLU A 956 5.39 -36.96 31.78
N ALA A 957 6.20 -36.08 31.17
CA ALA A 957 7.44 -36.48 30.51
C ALA A 957 8.42 -37.19 31.45
N GLY A 958 8.39 -36.90 32.76
CA GLY A 958 9.19 -37.63 33.74
C GLY A 958 8.78 -39.11 33.90
N ALA A 959 7.47 -39.39 33.89
CA ALA A 959 6.94 -40.76 33.90
C ALA A 959 7.31 -41.50 32.60
N LEU A 960 7.17 -40.81 31.46
CA LEU A 960 7.58 -41.32 30.15
C LEU A 960 9.08 -41.61 30.08
N THR A 961 9.94 -40.70 30.59
CA THR A 961 11.40 -40.87 30.62
C THR A 961 11.79 -42.09 31.43
N ARG A 962 11.22 -42.23 32.62
CA ARG A 962 11.44 -43.39 33.47
C ARG A 962 11.08 -44.69 32.74
N ARG A 963 9.87 -44.78 32.18
CA ARG A 963 9.40 -45.97 31.44
C ARG A 963 10.19 -46.26 30.17
N ALA A 964 10.70 -45.21 29.54
CA ALA A 964 11.60 -45.33 28.41
C ALA A 964 12.92 -45.98 28.85
N ILE A 965 13.57 -45.45 29.89
CA ILE A 965 14.85 -45.94 30.43
C ILE A 965 14.73 -47.35 31.02
N GLU A 966 13.64 -47.68 31.71
CA GLU A 966 13.40 -49.03 32.27
C GLU A 966 13.49 -50.13 31.19
N GLY A 967 13.07 -49.82 29.95
CA GLY A 967 13.13 -50.73 28.81
C GLY A 967 14.43 -50.69 27.99
N MET A 968 15.45 -49.95 28.44
CA MET A 968 16.79 -49.89 27.81
C MET A 968 17.70 -51.02 28.31
N THR A 969 18.80 -51.28 27.59
CA THR A 969 19.81 -52.26 28.04
C THR A 969 20.65 -51.71 29.19
N GLU A 970 21.30 -52.57 29.96
CA GLU A 970 22.12 -52.14 31.12
C GLU A 970 23.31 -51.26 30.71
N ASP A 971 23.94 -51.51 29.56
CA ASP A 971 25.03 -50.66 29.04
C ASP A 971 24.54 -49.24 28.69
N GLN A 972 23.34 -49.15 28.10
CA GLN A 972 22.72 -47.88 27.75
C GLN A 972 22.32 -47.10 29.01
N LYS A 973 21.72 -47.78 30.01
CA LYS A 973 21.42 -47.20 31.32
C LYS A 973 22.67 -46.69 32.02
N THR A 974 23.74 -47.49 32.04
CA THR A 974 25.03 -47.12 32.64
C THR A 974 25.63 -45.89 31.96
N THR A 975 25.47 -45.77 30.65
CA THR A 975 25.94 -44.60 29.88
C THR A 975 25.15 -43.33 30.24
N LEU A 976 23.82 -43.43 30.34
CA LEU A 976 22.99 -42.31 30.80
C LEU A 976 23.32 -41.91 32.25
N GLN A 977 23.52 -42.89 33.13
CA GLN A 977 23.91 -42.68 34.54
C GLN A 977 25.30 -42.05 34.71
N SER A 978 26.17 -42.11 33.70
CA SER A 978 27.53 -41.57 33.78
C SER A 978 27.71 -40.24 33.03
N HIS A 979 26.77 -39.88 32.13
CA HIS A 979 26.96 -38.73 31.22
C HIS A 979 25.77 -37.76 31.17
N LEU A 980 24.53 -38.20 31.49
CA LEU A 980 23.33 -37.39 31.26
C LEU A 980 22.86 -36.69 32.54
N PHE A 981 22.88 -35.37 32.58
CA PHE A 981 22.19 -34.58 33.61
C PHE A 981 20.75 -34.31 33.16
N THR A 982 19.77 -34.42 34.05
CA THR A 982 18.37 -34.16 33.75
C THR A 982 17.79 -33.04 34.63
N LEU A 983 16.96 -32.18 34.05
CA LEU A 983 16.27 -31.11 34.76
C LEU A 983 14.77 -31.22 34.47
N ALA A 984 13.96 -31.47 35.49
CA ALA A 984 12.52 -31.65 35.33
C ALA A 984 11.72 -30.54 36.02
N PHE A 985 10.69 -30.03 35.36
CA PHE A 985 9.85 -28.94 35.88
C PHE A 985 8.44 -29.40 36.21
N GLY A 986 8.09 -29.33 37.49
CA GLY A 986 6.78 -29.70 38.02
C GLY A 986 6.24 -31.05 37.51
N PRO A 987 7.06 -32.12 37.37
CA PRO A 987 6.57 -33.35 36.77
C PRO A 987 5.52 -34.03 37.66
N ALA A 988 4.59 -34.76 37.07
CA ALA A 988 3.58 -35.52 37.83
C ALA A 988 4.23 -36.69 38.61
N LEU A 989 5.31 -37.24 38.08
CA LEU A 989 6.20 -38.22 38.71
C LEU A 989 7.64 -37.70 38.57
N PRO A 990 8.36 -37.42 39.68
CA PRO A 990 9.75 -36.97 39.62
C PRO A 990 10.66 -38.01 38.96
N ILE A 991 11.73 -37.54 38.34
CA ILE A 991 12.77 -38.38 37.75
C ILE A 991 13.79 -38.71 38.83
N SER A 992 14.08 -40.01 38.96
CA SER A 992 15.06 -40.52 39.91
C SER A 992 16.48 -40.28 39.40
N ASN A 993 17.38 -39.92 40.31
CA ASN A 993 18.83 -39.87 40.07
C ASN A 993 19.42 -41.26 39.78
N GLU A 994 18.66 -42.33 40.00
CA GLU A 994 19.08 -43.68 39.65
C GLU A 994 19.20 -43.89 38.13
N PHE A 995 18.51 -43.10 37.29
CA PHE A 995 18.46 -43.37 35.84
C PHE A 995 19.43 -42.54 35.01
N VAL A 996 20.01 -41.50 35.59
CA VAL A 996 20.78 -40.46 34.92
C VAL A 996 21.87 -39.97 35.89
N LEU A 997 22.90 -39.28 35.39
CA LEU A 997 24.03 -38.81 36.21
C LEU A 997 23.60 -37.94 37.40
N ASP A 998 22.66 -37.03 37.18
CA ASP A 998 21.95 -36.30 38.25
C ASP A 998 20.64 -35.74 37.67
N ALA A 999 19.54 -35.76 38.44
CA ALA A 999 18.23 -35.27 38.05
C ALA A 999 17.70 -34.24 39.04
N VAL A 1000 17.61 -32.97 38.65
CA VAL A 1000 17.03 -31.92 39.49
C VAL A 1000 15.56 -31.72 39.12
N ASN A 1001 14.66 -31.98 40.07
CA ASN A 1001 13.21 -31.81 39.90
C ASN A 1001 12.76 -30.53 40.60
N ILE A 1002 12.32 -29.52 39.84
CA ILE A 1002 11.99 -28.19 40.37
C ILE A 1002 10.48 -28.01 40.52
N TYR A 1003 10.05 -27.55 41.69
CA TYR A 1003 8.65 -27.33 42.05
C TYR A 1003 8.42 -25.96 42.73
N SER A 1004 7.22 -25.42 42.60
CA SER A 1004 6.89 -24.07 43.10
C SER A 1004 6.32 -24.08 44.53
N LYS A 1005 6.92 -23.30 45.43
CA LYS A 1005 6.51 -23.24 46.85
C LYS A 1005 5.05 -22.85 47.10
N LYS A 1006 4.35 -22.27 46.12
CA LYS A 1006 2.98 -21.71 46.26
C LYS A 1006 1.92 -22.39 45.39
N ASP A 1007 2.25 -23.47 44.69
CA ASP A 1007 1.32 -24.14 43.77
C ASP A 1007 0.73 -25.46 44.32
N HIS A 1008 -0.28 -25.98 43.63
CA HIS A 1008 -0.94 -27.24 43.99
C HIS A 1008 -0.19 -28.49 43.50
N ILE A 1009 0.78 -28.35 42.58
CA ILE A 1009 1.59 -29.46 42.05
C ILE A 1009 2.58 -29.92 43.12
N THR A 1010 3.25 -28.99 43.78
CA THR A 1010 4.26 -29.28 44.82
C THR A 1010 3.66 -30.07 45.99
N LYS A 1011 2.48 -29.66 46.46
CA LYS A 1011 1.79 -30.37 47.56
C LYS A 1011 1.28 -31.76 47.17
N ARG A 1012 0.98 -31.98 45.88
CA ARG A 1012 0.35 -33.21 45.40
C ARG A 1012 1.35 -34.25 44.90
N PHE A 1013 2.36 -33.81 44.15
CA PHE A 1013 3.27 -34.70 43.42
C PHE A 1013 4.70 -34.67 43.94
N ALA A 1014 5.18 -33.52 44.43
CA ALA A 1014 6.53 -33.45 45.02
C ALA A 1014 6.53 -33.97 46.47
N ALA A 1015 5.50 -33.63 47.25
CA ALA A 1015 5.43 -33.89 48.70
C ALA A 1015 5.81 -35.32 49.14
N PRO A 1016 5.41 -36.40 48.44
CA PRO A 1016 5.79 -37.77 48.82
C PRO A 1016 7.27 -38.10 48.64
N PHE A 1017 8.00 -37.37 47.78
CA PHE A 1017 9.38 -37.68 47.38
C PHE A 1017 10.41 -36.69 47.94
N ILE A 1018 9.98 -35.60 48.59
CA ILE A 1018 10.86 -34.52 49.10
C ILE A 1018 11.93 -35.04 50.07
N THR A 1019 11.63 -36.11 50.81
CA THR A 1019 12.54 -36.71 51.80
C THR A 1019 13.26 -37.95 51.28
N ASP A 1020 13.02 -38.36 50.03
CA ASP A 1020 13.64 -39.54 49.43
C ASP A 1020 14.99 -39.14 48.81
N PRO A 1021 16.11 -39.75 49.25
CA PRO A 1021 17.44 -39.39 48.77
C PRO A 1021 17.68 -39.71 47.28
N LEU A 1022 16.85 -40.55 46.65
CA LEU A 1022 16.94 -40.87 45.22
C LEU A 1022 16.36 -39.77 44.32
N TYR A 1023 15.61 -38.80 44.87
CA TYR A 1023 14.98 -37.74 44.11
C TYR A 1023 15.45 -36.38 44.61
N HIS A 1024 16.22 -35.67 43.80
CA HIS A 1024 16.62 -34.31 44.13
C HIS A 1024 15.49 -33.33 43.79
N ILE A 1025 14.79 -32.84 44.81
CA ILE A 1025 13.66 -31.93 44.69
C ILE A 1025 14.01 -30.52 45.17
N GLU A 1026 13.92 -29.52 44.30
CA GLU A 1026 14.17 -28.11 44.62
C GLU A 1026 12.85 -27.33 44.69
N ILE A 1027 12.58 -26.69 45.85
CA ILE A 1027 11.35 -25.90 46.09
C ILE A 1027 11.70 -24.41 46.20
N VAL A 1028 11.21 -23.60 45.27
CA VAL A 1028 11.63 -22.19 45.11
C VAL A 1028 10.55 -21.15 45.52
N PRO A 1029 10.88 -20.09 46.32
CA PRO A 1029 9.97 -18.99 46.73
C PRO A 1029 9.88 -17.80 45.73
N CYS A 1030 8.85 -16.95 45.85
CA CYS A 1030 8.36 -16.06 44.78
C CYS A 1030 8.19 -14.55 45.16
N VAL A 1031 9.18 -13.64 44.93
CA VAL A 1031 9.10 -12.12 44.89
C VAL A 1031 10.36 -11.48 44.19
N SER A 1032 10.36 -10.20 43.72
CA SER A 1032 11.44 -9.50 42.94
C SER A 1032 11.28 -7.98 42.73
N LYS A 1033 12.38 -7.28 42.36
CA LYS A 1033 12.46 -6.03 41.55
C LYS A 1033 13.65 -6.15 40.55
N TRP A 1034 13.33 -6.29 39.24
CA TRP A 1034 14.11 -6.20 37.97
C TRP A 1034 15.52 -6.87 37.83
N SER A 1035 15.85 -7.43 36.64
CA SER A 1035 17.26 -7.63 36.20
C SER A 1035 17.47 -7.56 34.68
N LYS A 1036 18.74 -7.36 34.28
CA LYS A 1036 19.25 -7.00 32.95
C LYS A 1036 20.14 -8.06 32.24
N ARG A 1037 19.69 -9.31 31.96
CA ARG A 1037 20.46 -10.27 31.12
C ARG A 1037 19.55 -11.20 30.31
N ASN A 1038 19.98 -11.53 29.07
CA ASN A 1038 19.24 -12.29 28.07
C ASN A 1038 19.31 -13.82 28.31
N LEU A 1039 18.15 -14.42 28.57
CA LEU A 1039 17.83 -15.84 28.37
C LEU A 1039 16.42 -15.86 27.79
N PHE A 1040 16.20 -16.49 26.63
CA PHE A 1040 14.90 -16.55 25.98
C PHE A 1040 14.29 -17.93 26.20
N ILE A 1041 13.07 -17.97 26.72
CA ILE A 1041 12.30 -19.18 26.98
C ILE A 1041 10.94 -19.04 26.31
N ALA A 1042 10.58 -19.93 25.40
CA ALA A 1042 9.28 -19.88 24.70
C ALA A 1042 8.58 -21.23 24.83
N ASP A 1043 7.45 -21.26 25.53
CA ASP A 1043 6.47 -22.34 25.41
C ASP A 1043 5.12 -21.92 26.05
N HIS A 1044 4.02 -22.42 25.48
CA HIS A 1044 2.65 -21.87 25.47
C HIS A 1044 2.21 -20.89 26.58
N ALA A 1045 2.65 -19.66 26.44
CA ALA A 1045 1.81 -18.50 26.64
C ALA A 1045 1.98 -17.66 25.38
N PHE A 1046 0.97 -17.67 24.52
CA PHE A 1046 0.68 -16.78 23.38
C PHE A 1046 0.20 -17.60 22.16
N MET A 1047 -1.12 -17.52 21.94
CA MET A 1047 -1.90 -17.92 20.75
C MET A 1047 -2.38 -19.38 20.62
N GLY A 1048 -3.71 -19.58 20.61
CA GLY A 1048 -4.36 -20.81 20.15
C GLY A 1048 -5.84 -20.96 20.53
N LYS A 1049 -6.72 -21.05 19.52
CA LYS A 1049 -8.20 -21.10 19.59
C LYS A 1049 -8.82 -22.34 20.31
N THR A 1050 -8.03 -23.21 20.93
CA THR A 1050 -8.51 -24.50 21.47
C THR A 1050 -9.00 -24.44 22.93
N TYR A 1051 -8.78 -23.35 23.66
CA TYR A 1051 -9.30 -23.15 25.03
C TYR A 1051 -10.49 -22.19 25.13
N GLN A 1052 -10.87 -21.51 24.05
CA GLN A 1052 -12.02 -20.59 24.05
C GLN A 1052 -13.38 -21.28 23.79
N LYS A 1053 -13.39 -22.58 23.44
CA LYS A 1053 -14.62 -23.33 23.17
C LYS A 1053 -15.33 -23.90 24.40
N ALA A 1054 -14.80 -23.68 25.60
CA ALA A 1054 -15.41 -24.14 26.85
C ALA A 1054 -16.33 -23.09 27.52
N LEU A 1055 -16.50 -21.88 26.97
CA LEU A 1055 -17.24 -20.79 27.63
C LEU A 1055 -18.11 -20.00 26.63
N GLY A 1056 -19.02 -20.70 25.97
CA GLY A 1056 -19.99 -20.08 25.07
C GLY A 1056 -21.36 -20.74 25.17
N LYS A 1057 -22.14 -20.26 26.14
CA LYS A 1057 -23.57 -20.51 26.40
C LYS A 1057 -23.92 -21.75 27.25
N ASN A 1058 -24.52 -21.42 28.40
CA ASN A 1058 -25.30 -22.28 29.30
C ASN A 1058 -24.56 -23.43 29.98
N ILE A 1059 -24.07 -23.19 31.20
CA ILE A 1059 -24.52 -23.86 32.43
C ILE A 1059 -23.84 -23.22 33.64
N LYS A 1060 -24.57 -23.28 34.75
CA LYS A 1060 -24.32 -22.77 36.10
C LYS A 1060 -22.89 -22.95 36.62
N ASP A 1061 -22.56 -21.99 37.47
CA ASP A 1061 -21.37 -21.79 38.28
C ASP A 1061 -20.77 -23.07 38.92
N LEU A 1062 -19.58 -23.50 38.46
CA LEU A 1062 -18.77 -24.54 39.10
C LEU A 1062 -18.24 -24.12 40.49
N ARG A 1063 -18.33 -22.83 40.86
CA ARG A 1063 -18.05 -22.38 42.24
C ARG A 1063 -19.10 -22.87 43.23
N SER A 1064 -20.32 -23.18 42.75
CA SER A 1064 -21.39 -23.78 43.57
C SER A 1064 -21.23 -25.29 43.78
N ILE A 1065 -20.44 -25.99 42.95
CA ILE A 1065 -20.27 -27.45 43.01
C ILE A 1065 -19.13 -27.86 43.96
N TYR A 1066 -18.08 -27.04 44.11
CA TYR A 1066 -16.86 -27.42 44.85
C TYR A 1066 -16.59 -26.63 46.14
N GLY A 1067 -17.55 -25.84 46.65
CA GLY A 1067 -17.51 -25.34 48.03
C GLY A 1067 -16.25 -24.55 48.43
N PHE A 1068 -15.67 -23.77 47.51
CA PHE A 1068 -14.53 -22.90 47.83
C PHE A 1068 -14.99 -21.55 48.40
N PHE A 1069 -15.47 -21.60 49.64
CA PHE A 1069 -15.18 -20.69 50.76
C PHE A 1069 -16.23 -20.97 51.84
N ASN A 1070 -15.77 -21.42 53.01
CA ASN A 1070 -16.60 -21.42 54.20
C ASN A 1070 -16.59 -19.99 54.77
N ALA A 1071 -17.77 -19.50 55.12
CA ALA A 1071 -17.99 -18.20 55.73
C ALA A 1071 -17.45 -18.20 57.17
N ALA A 1072 -16.20 -17.79 57.35
CA ALA A 1072 -15.63 -17.31 58.60
C ALA A 1072 -14.24 -16.74 58.33
N ASP A 1073 -14.19 -15.52 57.79
CA ASP A 1073 -13.26 -14.45 58.18
C ASP A 1073 -13.43 -13.29 57.19
N ARG A 1074 -13.71 -12.11 57.76
CA ARG A 1074 -14.06 -10.85 57.07
C ARG A 1074 -12.94 -10.30 56.22
#